data_AF-A0A6J2UD01-F1
#
_entry.id   AF-A0A6J2UD01-F1
#
_cell.length_a   1.000
_cell.length_b   1.000
_cell.length_c   1.000
_cell.angle_alpha   90.00
_cell.angle_beta   90.00
_cell.angle_gamma   90.00
#
_symmetry.space_group_name_H-M   'P 1'
#
loop_
_entity.id
_entity.type
_entity.pdbx_description
1 polymer ?
#
loop_
_entity_poly.entity_id
_entity_poly.type
_entity_poly.pdbx_seq_one_letter_code
_entity_poly.pdbx_strand_id
1 'polypeptide(L)'
;MAADGVVPTLAIRSSVGVELWSSAGPKQPYEHKPDLPREETKNCRSISFSPDGHYFAYSNGVEVKVLRTGSAGALWPLQCTLPRPKAFYLKFSPRGNYLCTWEHYAITKDRPEGAPNLLVYEVATGNEIFAIVQKNQTDWEPSWSSDESIFALVVGGEALFYDLDGGAAAGFASTSRKIGGSRGGMLSLGPGNCPPYLAFYTPGAKGAPSMCKLYKYPALSQNQTVACKSFFQADRVEMLWNKRGSGLLLLTSTEVDKSGASYYGNQAVHFMATNGDTCSVPLSKEGPVHCVKWSPRANEFLVVYGYMPSKAALYNLKCDVVFDFGEGPRNCAYFNPFGNIVVLAGFGNLPGAVEVWDVQKREKLTNLKCADTTLFEWHPNGEWFVTATTAPRLRISNGFKVYHYSGALLHETMWPQGQELLGVEWQQCPDNTFAEPKVSKAKQEGIKSSQPVASKKAYTPPHLRLLKEGKNPEKYLPQPQATVPGLPAAGAGNNKKKSNKAKGNPVQNRREPAINGGDADALSAVDGAAAPPVDESPRKQTPKQRAPSKQQHQQQKQNAEHAATPPADQIGTPRHINGNGHGNSSSNVEKDRKIRSVAKKLSDIKKLKARQNQGETLELNQLHKIEMEGRYLEELRALKLSA
;
A
#
# COMPACT_ATOMS: atom_id res chain seq x y z
N MET A 1 20.05 32.10 7.46
CA MET A 1 19.41 32.41 8.74
C MET A 1 18.32 31.38 8.95
N ALA A 2 18.44 30.52 9.96
CA ALA A 2 17.40 29.54 10.27
C ALA A 2 16.16 30.31 10.70
N ALA A 3 15.03 30.07 10.04
CA ALA A 3 13.78 30.68 10.44
C ALA A 3 13.22 29.91 11.64
N ASP A 4 13.74 30.20 12.83
CA ASP A 4 13.19 29.74 14.13
C ASP A 4 11.75 30.27 14.40
N GLY A 5 11.08 30.81 13.38
CA GLY A 5 9.73 31.38 13.43
C GLY A 5 8.73 30.86 12.41
N VAL A 6 9.11 29.94 11.50
CA VAL A 6 8.13 29.31 10.59
C VAL A 6 7.51 28.10 11.31
N VAL A 7 6.21 28.19 11.60
CA VAL A 7 5.43 27.08 12.16
C VAL A 7 4.49 26.56 11.07
N PRO A 8 4.85 25.46 10.38
CA PRO A 8 4.00 24.82 9.39
C PRO A 8 2.59 24.58 9.93
N THR A 9 1.58 25.00 9.17
CA THR A 9 0.20 24.71 9.52
C THR A 9 -0.13 23.24 9.30
N LEU A 10 -1.11 22.72 10.04
CA LEU A 10 -1.66 21.39 9.84
C LEU A 10 -3.04 21.52 9.19
N ALA A 11 -3.19 21.00 7.97
CA ALA A 11 -4.49 20.93 7.31
C ALA A 11 -5.27 19.72 7.82
N ILE A 12 -6.53 19.96 8.15
CA ILE A 12 -7.44 18.96 8.68
C ILE A 12 -8.66 18.88 7.77
N ARG A 13 -8.98 17.67 7.33
CA ARG A 13 -10.20 17.34 6.61
C ARG A 13 -11.04 16.42 7.48
N SER A 14 -12.28 16.83 7.72
CA SER A 14 -13.25 16.08 8.51
C SER A 14 -14.56 15.89 7.76
N SER A 15 -15.49 15.12 8.33
CA SER A 15 -16.85 14.95 7.80
C SER A 15 -17.70 16.23 7.84
N VAL A 16 -17.25 17.26 8.56
CA VAL A 16 -17.99 18.53 8.72
C VAL A 16 -17.34 19.71 8.00
N GLY A 17 -16.07 19.60 7.61
CA GLY A 17 -15.38 20.68 6.91
C GLY A 17 -13.87 20.50 6.77
N VAL A 18 -13.26 21.57 6.27
CA VAL A 18 -11.82 21.76 6.15
C VAL A 18 -11.41 22.90 7.07
N GLU A 19 -10.35 22.69 7.83
CA GLU A 19 -9.79 23.71 8.71
C GLU A 19 -8.27 23.59 8.79
N LEU A 20 -7.61 24.72 8.98
CA LEU A 20 -6.17 24.77 9.20
C LEU A 20 -5.89 25.08 10.67
N TRP A 21 -4.94 24.36 11.23
CA TRP A 21 -4.49 24.51 12.61
C TRP A 21 -3.04 24.96 12.63
N SER A 22 -2.67 25.78 13.59
CA SER A 22 -1.29 26.25 13.77
C SER A 22 -0.97 26.27 15.25
N SER A 23 0.31 26.10 15.57
CA SER A 23 0.77 26.29 16.94
C SER A 23 1.31 27.71 17.14
N ALA A 24 1.17 28.26 18.34
CA ALA A 24 1.83 29.51 18.73
C ALA A 24 3.32 29.31 19.08
N GLY A 25 3.80 28.07 19.11
CA GLY A 25 5.21 27.74 19.29
C GLY A 25 5.43 26.29 19.73
N PRO A 26 6.68 25.83 19.85
CA PRO A 26 7.02 24.41 20.11
C PRO A 26 6.36 23.74 21.31
N LYS A 27 5.93 24.54 22.30
CA LYS A 27 5.32 24.07 23.54
C LYS A 27 3.81 24.37 23.63
N GLN A 28 3.24 24.96 22.59
CA GLN A 28 1.82 25.31 22.54
C GLN A 28 1.04 24.28 21.71
N PRO A 29 -0.21 23.97 22.09
CA PRO A 29 -1.02 23.04 21.32
C PRO A 29 -1.28 23.58 19.91
N TYR A 30 -1.50 22.66 18.97
CA TYR A 30 -2.09 23.03 17.69
C TYR A 30 -3.57 23.32 17.92
N GLU A 31 -4.01 24.47 17.42
CA GLU A 31 -5.42 24.86 17.47
C GLU A 31 -5.79 25.63 16.20
N HIS A 32 -7.08 25.65 15.92
CA HIS A 32 -7.59 26.51 14.85
C HIS A 32 -7.47 27.98 15.28
N LYS A 33 -6.81 28.79 14.46
CA LYS A 33 -6.69 30.23 14.70
C LYS A 33 -7.69 31.00 13.81
N PRO A 34 -8.29 32.11 14.28
CA PRO A 34 -9.30 32.85 13.52
C PRO A 34 -8.82 33.42 12.18
N ASP A 35 -7.52 33.64 12.02
CA ASP A 35 -6.86 34.11 10.79
C ASP A 35 -6.65 32.99 9.77
N LEU A 36 -6.90 31.74 10.15
CA LEU A 36 -6.73 30.59 9.27
C LEU A 36 -8.05 30.21 8.57
N PRO A 37 -7.97 29.75 7.31
CA PRO A 37 -9.11 29.20 6.60
C PRO A 37 -9.86 28.10 7.35
N ARG A 38 -11.17 28.26 7.43
CA ARG A 38 -12.12 27.23 7.82
C ARG A 38 -13.37 27.32 6.94
N GLU A 39 -13.77 26.18 6.40
CA GLU A 39 -14.98 26.06 5.61
C GLU A 39 -15.77 24.82 6.04
N GLU A 40 -17.03 25.04 6.43
CA GLU A 40 -17.94 23.97 6.79
C GLU A 40 -18.56 23.37 5.53
N THR A 41 -18.18 22.13 5.23
CA THR A 41 -18.67 21.38 4.08
C THR A 41 -18.63 19.89 4.36
N LYS A 42 -19.75 19.21 4.08
CA LYS A 42 -19.84 17.76 4.18
C LYS A 42 -19.26 17.03 2.96
N ASN A 43 -18.94 17.78 1.91
CA ASN A 43 -18.58 17.24 0.60
C ASN A 43 -17.11 17.47 0.24
N CYS A 44 -16.24 17.81 1.21
CA CYS A 44 -14.81 17.92 0.94
C CYS A 44 -14.18 16.55 0.67
N ARG A 45 -13.70 16.37 -0.56
CA ARG A 45 -13.10 15.10 -1.00
C ARG A 45 -11.58 15.09 -0.90
N SER A 46 -10.96 16.25 -1.03
CA SER A 46 -9.51 16.37 -1.16
C SER A 46 -9.00 17.69 -0.57
N ILE A 47 -7.83 17.60 0.03
CA ILE A 47 -6.98 18.72 0.45
C ILE A 47 -5.57 18.43 -0.12
N SER A 48 -4.80 19.47 -0.42
CA SER A 48 -3.41 19.34 -0.86
C SER A 48 -2.66 20.65 -0.67
N PHE A 49 -1.46 20.58 -0.11
CA PHE A 49 -0.48 21.66 -0.20
C PHE A 49 0.34 21.57 -1.48
N SER A 50 0.77 22.72 -2.00
CA SER A 50 1.82 22.75 -3.03
C SER A 50 3.15 22.26 -2.45
N PRO A 51 4.07 21.72 -3.26
CA PRO A 51 5.33 21.15 -2.75
C PRO A 51 6.22 22.15 -2.00
N ASP A 52 6.09 23.44 -2.33
CA ASP A 52 6.76 24.55 -1.66
C ASP A 52 5.94 25.17 -0.50
N GLY A 53 4.70 24.71 -0.28
CA GLY A 53 3.82 25.24 0.76
C GLY A 53 3.29 26.64 0.53
N HIS A 54 3.43 27.22 -0.67
CA HIS A 54 2.90 28.54 -1.01
C HIS A 54 1.40 28.55 -1.32
N TYR A 55 0.83 27.41 -1.68
CA TYR A 55 -0.58 27.26 -1.97
C TYR A 55 -1.21 26.11 -1.20
N PHE A 56 -2.48 26.27 -0.89
CA PHE A 56 -3.34 25.24 -0.33
C PHE A 56 -4.61 25.13 -1.14
N ALA A 57 -4.88 23.93 -1.67
CA ALA A 57 -6.07 23.65 -2.44
C ALA A 57 -6.98 22.67 -1.71
N TYR A 58 -8.29 22.92 -1.75
CA TYR A 58 -9.30 21.98 -1.26
C TYR A 58 -10.57 22.02 -2.11
N SER A 59 -11.28 20.89 -2.15
CA SER A 59 -12.59 20.80 -2.78
C SER A 59 -13.69 20.99 -1.73
N ASN A 60 -14.71 21.79 -2.01
CA ASN A 60 -15.86 21.95 -1.10
C ASN A 60 -17.14 21.25 -1.58
N GLY A 61 -17.07 20.54 -2.71
CA GLY A 61 -18.20 19.86 -3.34
C GLY A 61 -19.00 20.73 -4.33
N VAL A 62 -18.69 22.02 -4.42
CA VAL A 62 -19.21 22.95 -5.43
C VAL A 62 -18.10 23.37 -6.39
N GLU A 63 -16.92 23.67 -5.84
CA GLU A 63 -15.75 24.12 -6.56
C GLU A 63 -14.47 23.64 -5.85
N VAL A 64 -13.32 23.87 -6.49
CA VAL A 64 -12.00 23.76 -5.86
C VAL A 64 -11.51 25.17 -5.60
N LYS A 65 -11.12 25.46 -4.36
CA LYS A 65 -10.53 26.74 -3.97
C LYS A 65 -9.03 26.57 -3.81
N VAL A 66 -8.27 27.51 -4.36
CA VAL A 66 -6.83 27.61 -4.15
C VAL A 66 -6.55 28.87 -3.35
N LEU A 67 -5.97 28.70 -2.17
CA LEU A 67 -5.58 29.78 -1.28
C LEU A 67 -4.07 29.96 -1.32
N ARG A 68 -3.61 31.21 -1.26
CA ARG A 68 -2.19 31.52 -1.05
C ARG A 68 -1.89 31.49 0.44
N THR A 69 -0.81 30.83 0.83
CA THR A 69 -0.43 30.75 2.24
C THR A 69 0.04 32.11 2.74
N GLY A 70 -0.54 32.54 3.86
CA GLY A 70 -0.20 33.78 4.56
C GLY A 70 0.89 33.56 5.61
N SER A 71 1.61 34.63 5.95
CA SER A 71 2.48 34.64 7.14
C SER A 71 1.64 34.49 8.42
N ALA A 72 2.28 34.14 9.54
CA ALA A 72 1.60 34.00 10.83
C ALA A 72 0.81 35.28 11.18
N GLY A 73 -0.49 35.16 11.47
CA GLY A 73 -1.37 36.29 11.78
C GLY A 73 -2.00 36.96 10.55
N ALA A 74 -1.66 36.53 9.33
CA ALA A 74 -2.24 37.05 8.10
C ALA A 74 -3.26 36.06 7.50
N LEU A 75 -4.39 36.60 7.02
CA LEU A 75 -5.37 35.82 6.28
C LEU A 75 -4.76 35.21 5.03
N TRP A 76 -5.22 34.01 4.66
CA TRP A 76 -4.83 33.33 3.44
C TRP A 76 -5.77 33.75 2.31
N PRO A 77 -5.36 34.64 1.39
CA PRO A 77 -6.25 35.15 0.36
C PRO A 77 -6.58 34.05 -0.67
N LEU A 78 -7.78 34.15 -1.22
CA LEU A 78 -8.21 33.32 -2.36
C LEU A 78 -7.39 33.71 -3.60
N GLN A 79 -6.67 32.75 -4.17
CA GLN A 79 -5.90 32.92 -5.41
C GLN A 79 -6.82 32.73 -6.62
N CYS A 80 -7.53 31.61 -6.69
CA CYS A 80 -8.47 31.30 -7.76
C CYS A 80 -9.49 30.24 -7.32
N THR A 81 -10.58 30.13 -8.08
CA THR A 81 -11.58 29.07 -7.95
C THR A 81 -11.68 28.29 -9.25
N LEU A 82 -11.83 26.97 -9.15
CA LEU A 82 -11.96 26.08 -10.28
C LEU A 82 -13.34 25.42 -10.25
N PRO A 83 -14.11 25.43 -11.35
CA PRO A 83 -15.51 24.98 -11.37
C PRO A 83 -15.65 23.44 -11.38
N ARG A 84 -15.00 22.76 -10.43
CA ARG A 84 -14.91 21.28 -10.32
C ARG A 84 -15.58 20.76 -9.04
N PRO A 85 -16.92 20.68 -8.99
CA PRO A 85 -17.66 20.14 -7.84
C PRO A 85 -17.36 18.66 -7.55
N LYS A 86 -16.88 17.93 -8.56
CA LYS A 86 -16.65 16.48 -8.48
C LYS A 86 -15.18 16.11 -8.37
N ALA A 87 -14.27 17.08 -8.21
CA ALA A 87 -12.85 16.86 -7.95
C ALA A 87 -12.68 15.88 -6.78
N PHE A 88 -12.11 14.72 -7.08
CA PHE A 88 -11.85 13.66 -6.13
C PHE A 88 -10.40 13.66 -5.68
N TYR A 89 -9.48 13.93 -6.61
CA TYR A 89 -8.06 14.09 -6.32
C TYR A 89 -7.55 15.45 -6.81
N LEU A 90 -6.58 15.99 -6.07
CA LEU A 90 -5.87 17.23 -6.37
C LEU A 90 -4.37 16.93 -6.29
N LYS A 91 -3.60 17.46 -7.23
CA LYS A 91 -2.14 17.33 -7.23
C LYS A 91 -1.49 18.54 -7.86
N PHE A 92 -0.66 19.23 -7.10
CA PHE A 92 0.18 20.31 -7.63
C PHE A 92 1.35 19.76 -8.45
N SER A 93 1.77 20.53 -9.45
CA SER A 93 3.05 20.33 -10.14
C SER A 93 4.24 20.62 -9.21
N PRO A 94 5.48 20.17 -9.52
CA PRO A 94 6.64 20.26 -8.64
C PRO A 94 6.99 21.66 -8.10
N ARG A 95 6.72 22.73 -8.86
CA ARG A 95 6.91 24.14 -8.45
C ARG A 95 5.60 24.84 -8.09
N GLY A 96 4.47 24.14 -8.13
CA GLY A 96 3.17 24.68 -7.77
C GLY A 96 2.54 25.63 -8.80
N ASN A 97 3.09 25.76 -10.01
CA ASN A 97 2.51 26.63 -11.05
C ASN A 97 1.22 26.05 -11.64
N TYR A 98 1.05 24.72 -11.58
CA TYR A 98 -0.11 24.03 -12.11
C TYR A 98 -0.79 23.17 -11.05
N LEU A 99 -2.11 23.08 -11.14
CA LEU A 99 -2.93 22.20 -10.30
C LEU A 99 -3.69 21.21 -11.19
N CYS A 100 -3.42 19.93 -10.98
CA CYS A 100 -4.14 18.84 -11.62
C CYS A 100 -5.36 18.45 -10.78
N THR A 101 -6.50 18.32 -11.43
CA THR A 101 -7.74 17.82 -10.83
C THR A 101 -8.16 16.54 -11.52
N TRP A 102 -8.68 15.59 -10.75
CA TRP A 102 -9.24 14.36 -11.30
C TRP A 102 -10.63 14.07 -10.74
N GLU A 103 -11.54 13.70 -11.62
CA GLU A 103 -12.91 13.30 -11.30
C GLU A 103 -13.18 11.87 -11.80
N HIS A 104 -14.15 11.21 -11.19
CA HIS A 104 -14.60 9.91 -11.69
C HIS A 104 -15.12 10.03 -13.12
N TYR A 105 -14.52 9.23 -14.01
CA TYR A 105 -14.98 9.11 -15.38
C TYR A 105 -16.43 8.62 -15.42
N ALA A 106 -17.30 9.40 -16.05
CA ALA A 106 -18.70 9.09 -16.21
C ALA A 106 -19.12 9.30 -17.67
N ILE A 107 -19.90 8.34 -18.18
CA ILE A 107 -20.55 8.44 -19.48
C ILE A 107 -22.00 8.82 -19.23
N THR A 108 -22.49 9.82 -19.96
CA THR A 108 -23.89 10.27 -19.87
C THR A 108 -24.57 10.02 -21.21
N LYS A 109 -25.92 10.00 -21.21
CA LYS A 109 -26.69 9.85 -22.46
C LYS A 109 -26.37 10.96 -23.45
N ASP A 110 -26.07 12.16 -22.96
CA ASP A 110 -25.79 13.35 -23.76
C ASP A 110 -24.33 13.39 -24.25
N ARG A 111 -23.41 12.67 -23.59
CA ARG A 111 -22.00 12.56 -23.96
C ARG A 111 -21.54 11.09 -23.89
N PRO A 112 -21.85 10.28 -24.94
CA PRO A 112 -21.47 8.87 -24.97
C PRO A 112 -19.95 8.63 -25.04
N GLU A 113 -19.18 9.61 -25.54
CA GLU A 113 -17.71 9.57 -25.58
C GLU A 113 -17.05 9.84 -24.21
N GLY A 114 -17.84 10.28 -23.22
CA GLY A 114 -17.35 10.73 -21.91
C GLY A 114 -16.80 12.16 -21.94
N ALA A 115 -16.81 12.82 -20.79
CA ALA A 115 -16.22 14.15 -20.65
C ALA A 115 -14.77 14.05 -20.12
N PRO A 116 -13.88 15.01 -20.45
CA PRO A 116 -12.59 15.12 -19.81
C PRO A 116 -12.73 15.18 -18.29
N ASN A 117 -11.99 14.29 -17.62
CA ASN A 117 -12.06 14.11 -16.18
C ASN A 117 -10.71 14.32 -15.48
N LEU A 118 -9.61 14.38 -16.24
CA LEU A 118 -8.32 14.88 -15.78
C LEU A 118 -8.08 16.24 -16.43
N LEU A 119 -7.91 17.28 -15.61
CA LEU A 119 -7.71 18.65 -16.07
C LEU A 119 -6.55 19.30 -15.34
N VAL A 120 -5.83 20.18 -16.04
CA VAL A 120 -4.72 20.95 -15.50
C VAL A 120 -5.05 22.43 -15.61
N TYR A 121 -4.85 23.14 -14.50
CA TYR A 121 -5.09 24.57 -14.39
C TYR A 121 -3.80 25.29 -14.07
N GLU A 122 -3.61 26.48 -14.64
CA GLU A 122 -2.59 27.41 -14.19
C GLU A 122 -3.04 28.06 -12.88
N VAL A 123 -2.26 27.92 -11.82
CA VAL A 123 -2.64 28.38 -10.46
C VAL A 123 -2.73 29.90 -10.39
N ALA A 124 -1.86 30.61 -11.10
CA ALA A 124 -1.82 32.07 -11.10
C ALA A 124 -3.12 32.69 -11.62
N THR A 125 -3.69 32.13 -12.68
CA THR A 125 -4.87 32.68 -13.39
C THR A 125 -6.16 31.92 -13.12
N GLY A 126 -6.09 30.65 -12.73
CA GLY A 126 -7.23 29.74 -12.64
C GLY A 126 -7.70 29.20 -14.00
N ASN A 127 -6.96 29.47 -15.09
CA ASN A 127 -7.35 29.05 -16.43
C ASN A 127 -7.09 27.56 -16.66
N GLU A 128 -8.03 26.90 -17.31
CA GLU A 128 -7.86 25.54 -17.82
C GLU A 128 -6.93 25.56 -19.03
N ILE A 129 -5.82 24.84 -18.95
CA ILE A 129 -4.79 24.79 -20.02
C ILE A 129 -4.70 23.41 -20.69
N PHE A 130 -5.21 22.37 -20.03
CA PHE A 130 -5.17 21.01 -20.54
C PHE A 130 -6.33 20.19 -19.97
N ALA A 131 -6.93 19.35 -20.81
CA ALA A 131 -8.01 18.45 -20.42
C ALA A 131 -7.94 17.14 -21.23
N ILE A 132 -8.08 16.01 -20.54
CA ILE A 132 -8.09 14.69 -21.18
C ILE A 132 -9.01 13.70 -20.45
N VAL A 133 -9.45 12.68 -21.18
CA VAL A 133 -10.16 11.54 -20.60
C VAL A 133 -9.15 10.54 -20.05
N GLN A 134 -9.19 10.32 -18.73
CA GLN A 134 -8.41 9.29 -18.03
C GLN A 134 -9.35 8.32 -17.32
N LYS A 135 -9.53 7.13 -17.91
CA LYS A 135 -10.48 6.12 -17.41
C LYS A 135 -9.97 5.39 -16.17
N ASN A 136 -8.67 5.23 -16.04
CA ASN A 136 -8.06 4.55 -14.91
C ASN A 136 -8.00 5.50 -13.71
N GLN A 137 -8.50 5.05 -12.56
CA GLN A 137 -8.40 5.79 -11.30
C GLN A 137 -7.02 5.61 -10.65
N THR A 138 -6.45 4.42 -10.77
CA THR A 138 -5.08 4.14 -10.31
C THR A 138 -4.08 4.80 -11.24
N ASP A 139 -2.99 5.34 -10.68
CA ASP A 139 -1.91 6.00 -11.43
C ASP A 139 -2.43 7.12 -12.35
N TRP A 140 -3.45 7.85 -11.89
CA TRP A 140 -4.03 8.98 -12.63
C TRP A 140 -3.08 10.17 -12.70
N GLU A 141 -2.13 10.26 -11.76
CA GLU A 141 -1.25 11.41 -11.58
C GLU A 141 -0.35 11.62 -12.81
N PRO A 142 -0.36 12.83 -13.40
CA PRO A 142 0.59 13.15 -14.45
C PRO A 142 2.00 13.28 -13.87
N SER A 143 2.99 12.94 -14.70
CA SER A 143 4.40 13.09 -14.38
C SER A 143 4.93 14.41 -14.91
N TRP A 144 5.73 15.09 -14.11
CA TRP A 144 6.32 16.39 -14.43
C TRP A 144 7.84 16.31 -14.28
N SER A 145 8.58 17.05 -15.12
CA SER A 145 9.97 17.38 -14.81
C SER A 145 10.04 18.35 -13.62
N SER A 146 11.15 18.37 -12.89
CA SER A 146 11.30 19.22 -11.70
C SER A 146 11.33 20.72 -11.99
N ASP A 147 11.66 21.09 -13.23
CA ASP A 147 11.57 22.47 -13.73
C ASP A 147 10.22 22.81 -14.38
N GLU A 148 9.32 21.82 -14.49
CA GLU A 148 8.02 21.91 -15.17
C GLU A 148 8.11 22.22 -16.68
N SER A 149 9.27 22.03 -17.31
CA SER A 149 9.42 22.14 -18.77
C SER A 149 8.75 20.98 -19.52
N ILE A 150 8.57 19.82 -18.87
CA ILE A 150 8.01 18.62 -19.50
C ILE A 150 6.84 18.12 -18.66
N PHE A 151 5.73 17.89 -19.34
CA PHE A 151 4.56 17.21 -18.81
C PHE A 151 4.36 15.89 -19.55
N ALA A 152 4.06 14.82 -18.82
CA ALA A 152 3.81 13.52 -19.41
C ALA A 152 2.69 12.75 -18.70
N LEU A 153 1.94 11.99 -19.48
CA LEU A 153 0.86 11.13 -18.98
C LEU A 153 0.73 9.88 -19.82
N VAL A 154 0.17 8.83 -19.22
CA VAL A 154 -0.08 7.56 -19.92
C VAL A 154 -1.56 7.41 -20.24
N VAL A 155 -1.86 7.23 -21.52
CA VAL A 155 -3.21 6.96 -22.03
C VAL A 155 -3.19 5.67 -22.83
N GLY A 156 -4.01 4.70 -22.43
CA GLY A 156 -4.08 3.40 -23.13
C GLY A 156 -2.77 2.60 -23.12
N GLY A 157 -1.80 2.95 -22.27
CA GLY A 157 -0.47 2.33 -22.24
C GLY A 157 0.57 3.03 -23.14
N GLU A 158 0.19 4.09 -23.85
CA GLU A 158 1.12 4.99 -24.53
C GLU A 158 1.40 6.21 -23.64
N ALA A 159 2.67 6.50 -23.39
CA ALA A 159 3.11 7.71 -22.72
C ALA A 159 3.20 8.86 -23.74
N LEU A 160 2.51 9.96 -23.44
CA LEU A 160 2.44 11.19 -24.24
C LEU A 160 3.24 12.27 -23.51
N PHE A 161 4.18 12.92 -24.20
CA PHE A 161 4.99 14.02 -23.69
C PHE A 161 4.59 15.35 -24.31
N TYR A 162 4.62 16.41 -23.51
CA TYR A 162 4.33 17.78 -23.89
C TYR A 162 5.47 18.66 -23.41
N ASP A 163 6.15 19.33 -24.35
CA ASP A 163 7.25 20.26 -24.04
C ASP A 163 6.67 21.67 -23.87
N LEU A 164 6.86 22.26 -22.69
CA LEU A 164 6.26 23.51 -22.25
C LEU A 164 7.22 24.71 -22.35
N ASP A 165 8.42 24.53 -22.93
CA ASP A 165 9.45 25.59 -23.07
C ASP A 165 8.93 26.82 -23.84
N GLY A 166 8.04 26.61 -24.82
CA GLY A 166 7.38 27.67 -25.59
C GLY A 166 6.17 28.33 -24.90
N GLY A 167 5.93 28.02 -23.64
CA GLY A 167 4.75 28.42 -22.87
C GLY A 167 3.63 27.37 -22.88
N ALA A 168 2.80 27.38 -21.84
CA ALA A 168 1.76 26.37 -21.60
C ALA A 168 0.79 26.21 -22.77
N ALA A 169 0.30 27.31 -23.34
CA ALA A 169 -0.70 27.28 -24.42
C ALA A 169 -0.17 26.57 -25.68
N ALA A 170 1.08 26.83 -26.07
CA ALA A 170 1.71 26.18 -27.22
C ALA A 170 2.12 24.74 -26.89
N GLY A 171 2.68 24.51 -25.70
CA GLY A 171 3.19 23.19 -25.30
C GLY A 171 2.10 22.13 -25.11
N PHE A 172 0.92 22.52 -24.63
CA PHE A 172 -0.22 21.62 -24.49
C PHE A 172 -1.02 21.39 -25.78
N ALA A 173 -0.76 22.15 -26.86
CA ALA A 173 -1.52 22.05 -28.10
C ALA A 173 -1.29 20.73 -28.84
N SER A 174 -0.10 20.14 -28.73
CA SER A 174 0.21 18.87 -29.36
C SER A 174 1.26 18.08 -28.59
N THR A 175 1.15 16.76 -28.63
CA THR A 175 2.16 15.87 -28.06
C THR A 175 3.47 15.97 -28.83
N SER A 176 4.59 16.26 -28.15
CA SER A 176 5.91 16.36 -28.77
C SER A 176 6.52 14.98 -29.06
N ARG A 177 6.35 14.02 -28.15
CA ARG A 177 6.92 12.67 -28.25
C ARG A 177 6.02 11.62 -27.64
N LYS A 178 6.20 10.38 -28.08
CA LYS A 178 5.44 9.22 -27.59
C LYS A 178 6.35 8.01 -27.37
N ILE A 179 6.02 7.18 -26.38
CA ILE A 179 6.67 5.89 -26.15
C ILE A 179 5.65 4.89 -25.60
N GLY A 180 5.81 3.61 -25.94
CA GLY A 180 4.96 2.54 -25.41
C GLY A 180 3.82 2.16 -26.36
N GLY A 181 2.62 1.99 -25.82
CA GLY A 181 1.41 1.55 -26.53
C GLY A 181 0.95 0.13 -26.17
N SER A 182 1.71 -0.57 -25.33
CA SER A 182 1.29 -1.85 -24.75
C SER A 182 0.34 -1.63 -23.58
N ARG A 183 -0.71 -2.44 -23.50
CA ARG A 183 -1.69 -2.37 -22.39
C ARG A 183 -0.96 -2.55 -21.05
N GLY A 184 -1.20 -1.61 -20.13
CA GLY A 184 -0.59 -1.60 -18.81
C GLY A 184 0.82 -1.01 -18.76
N GLY A 185 1.27 -0.34 -19.83
CA GLY A 185 2.47 0.48 -19.78
C GLY A 185 2.38 1.54 -18.67
N MET A 186 3.49 1.78 -17.96
CA MET A 186 3.57 2.79 -16.90
C MET A 186 4.79 3.66 -17.12
N LEU A 187 4.67 4.94 -16.75
CA LEU A 187 5.73 5.94 -16.88
C LEU A 187 6.08 6.48 -15.49
N SER A 188 7.36 6.76 -15.27
CA SER A 188 7.82 7.51 -14.11
C SER A 188 8.98 8.42 -14.51
N LEU A 189 8.83 9.73 -14.31
CA LEU A 189 9.90 10.70 -14.52
C LEU A 189 10.78 10.82 -13.26
N GLY A 190 12.09 10.83 -13.47
CA GLY A 190 13.07 11.02 -12.42
C GLY A 190 13.16 12.48 -11.98
N PRO A 191 13.21 12.77 -10.67
CA PRO A 191 13.32 14.13 -10.16
C PRO A 191 14.75 14.70 -10.31
N GLY A 192 14.87 16.02 -10.19
CA GLY A 192 16.13 16.76 -10.10
C GLY A 192 16.76 17.13 -11.45
N ASN A 193 17.12 16.13 -12.26
CA ASN A 193 17.79 16.38 -13.54
C ASN A 193 16.82 16.96 -14.59
N CYS A 194 17.25 17.98 -15.33
CA CYS A 194 16.52 18.56 -16.45
C CYS A 194 17.50 18.72 -17.63
N PRO A 195 17.35 18.00 -18.76
CA PRO A 195 16.31 17.04 -19.07
C PRO A 195 16.28 15.81 -18.13
N PRO A 196 15.09 15.29 -17.78
CA PRO A 196 14.94 14.20 -16.83
C PRO A 196 15.34 12.85 -17.42
N TYR A 197 15.79 11.96 -16.53
CA TYR A 197 15.72 10.54 -16.81
C TYR A 197 14.28 10.06 -16.62
N LEU A 198 13.86 9.06 -17.37
CA LEU A 198 12.54 8.46 -17.21
C LEU A 198 12.61 6.96 -17.30
N ALA A 199 11.70 6.31 -16.59
CA ALA A 199 11.51 4.88 -16.61
C ALA A 199 10.17 4.56 -17.27
N PHE A 200 10.19 3.63 -18.22
CA PHE A 200 9.00 3.12 -18.86
C PHE A 200 8.91 1.61 -18.62
N TYR A 201 7.85 1.21 -17.94
CA TYR A 201 7.52 -0.18 -17.69
C TYR A 201 6.61 -0.70 -18.80
N THR A 202 6.95 -1.86 -19.34
CA THR A 202 6.15 -2.60 -20.32
C THR A 202 5.84 -3.99 -19.76
N PRO A 203 4.56 -4.30 -19.50
CA PRO A 203 4.15 -5.63 -19.11
C PRO A 203 4.51 -6.68 -20.16
N GLY A 204 4.99 -7.83 -19.71
CA GLY A 204 5.29 -8.97 -20.58
C GLY A 204 4.01 -9.61 -21.11
N ALA A 205 3.99 -9.94 -22.40
CA ALA A 205 2.96 -10.79 -22.98
C ALA A 205 3.09 -12.24 -22.48
N LYS A 206 2.12 -13.11 -22.80
CA LYS A 206 2.14 -14.52 -22.36
C LYS A 206 3.44 -15.23 -22.80
N GLY A 207 4.30 -15.55 -21.84
CA GLY A 207 5.59 -16.21 -22.06
C GLY A 207 6.78 -15.26 -22.24
N ALA A 208 6.53 -13.96 -22.44
CA ALA A 208 7.56 -12.93 -22.51
C ALA A 208 7.77 -12.28 -21.12
N PRO A 209 9.00 -11.88 -20.77
CA PRO A 209 9.25 -11.15 -19.53
C PRO A 209 8.65 -9.74 -19.59
N SER A 210 8.27 -9.19 -18.43
CA SER A 210 8.05 -7.77 -18.29
C SER A 210 9.39 -7.04 -18.28
N MET A 211 9.40 -5.80 -18.75
CA MET A 211 10.63 -5.02 -18.87
C MET A 211 10.42 -3.60 -18.36
N CYS A 212 11.37 -3.10 -17.58
CA CYS A 212 11.50 -1.69 -17.27
C CYS A 212 12.74 -1.15 -17.98
N LYS A 213 12.56 -0.08 -18.75
CA LYS A 213 13.62 0.57 -19.52
C LYS A 213 13.81 1.99 -19.04
N LEU A 214 15.06 2.40 -18.92
CA LEU A 214 15.47 3.74 -18.55
C LEU A 214 15.93 4.51 -19.77
N TYR A 215 15.48 5.75 -19.89
CA TYR A 215 15.82 6.68 -20.97
C TYR A 215 16.28 8.01 -20.39
N LYS A 216 17.01 8.79 -21.18
CA LYS A 216 17.29 10.20 -20.91
C LYS A 216 16.53 11.04 -21.92
N TYR A 217 15.56 11.84 -21.48
CA TYR A 217 14.80 12.70 -22.37
C TYR A 217 15.75 13.68 -23.10
N PRO A 218 15.56 13.99 -24.40
CA PRO A 218 14.48 13.58 -25.30
C PRO A 218 14.71 12.27 -26.09
N ALA A 219 15.79 11.55 -25.79
CA ALA A 219 16.21 10.34 -26.50
C ALA A 219 15.38 9.12 -26.04
N LEU A 220 14.23 8.90 -26.69
CA LEU A 220 13.25 7.85 -26.35
C LEU A 220 13.28 6.63 -27.27
N SER A 221 14.19 6.60 -28.25
CA SER A 221 14.30 5.48 -29.17
C SER A 221 14.80 4.22 -28.48
N GLN A 222 14.37 3.04 -28.94
CA GLN A 222 14.73 1.77 -28.29
C GLN A 222 16.23 1.47 -28.26
N ASN A 223 17.02 2.03 -29.18
CA ASN A 223 18.48 1.94 -29.21
C ASN A 223 19.19 2.93 -28.26
N GLN A 224 18.44 3.83 -27.62
CA GLN A 224 18.96 4.87 -26.71
C GLN A 224 18.62 4.57 -25.23
N THR A 225 18.29 3.32 -24.91
CA THR A 225 18.04 2.90 -23.53
C THR A 225 19.32 2.97 -22.71
N VAL A 226 19.28 3.68 -21.59
CA VAL A 226 20.39 3.81 -20.63
C VAL A 226 20.56 2.53 -19.82
N ALA A 227 19.45 1.97 -19.35
CA ALA A 227 19.43 0.73 -18.58
C ALA A 227 18.16 -0.06 -18.92
N CYS A 228 18.22 -1.38 -18.82
CA CYS A 228 17.06 -2.24 -19.06
C CYS A 228 17.09 -3.39 -18.06
N LYS A 229 15.99 -3.57 -17.32
CA LYS A 229 15.80 -4.69 -16.40
C LYS A 229 14.57 -5.48 -16.82
N SER A 230 14.76 -6.77 -17.11
CA SER A 230 13.68 -7.71 -17.37
C SER A 230 13.42 -8.59 -16.15
N PHE A 231 12.15 -8.89 -15.90
CA PHE A 231 11.74 -9.81 -14.85
C PHE A 231 10.45 -10.54 -15.27
N PHE A 232 10.30 -11.78 -14.81
CA PHE A 232 9.07 -12.54 -14.97
C PHE A 232 8.17 -12.30 -13.77
N GLN A 233 6.88 -12.62 -13.89
CA GLN A 233 5.96 -12.59 -12.75
C GLN A 233 5.89 -11.20 -12.11
N ALA A 234 5.52 -10.19 -12.90
CA ALA A 234 5.26 -8.84 -12.39
C ALA A 234 3.95 -8.34 -12.99
N ASP A 235 2.87 -8.54 -12.26
CA ASP A 235 1.55 -8.05 -12.64
C ASP A 235 1.43 -6.55 -12.35
N ARG A 236 2.10 -6.09 -11.28
CA ARG A 236 2.22 -4.66 -10.94
C ARG A 236 3.67 -4.30 -10.64
N VAL A 237 4.01 -3.05 -10.90
CA VAL A 237 5.33 -2.47 -10.64
C VAL A 237 5.17 -1.08 -10.05
N GLU A 238 5.77 -0.85 -8.89
CA GLU A 238 5.93 0.49 -8.33
C GLU A 238 7.35 0.99 -8.63
N MET A 239 7.44 2.21 -9.18
CA MET A 239 8.69 2.86 -9.58
C MET A 239 9.04 3.97 -8.59
N LEU A 240 10.12 3.79 -7.83
CA LEU A 240 10.51 4.66 -6.74
C LEU A 240 11.87 5.30 -7.04
N TRP A 241 11.88 6.56 -7.45
CA TRP A 241 13.11 7.31 -7.68
C TRP A 241 13.73 7.82 -6.37
N ASN A 242 15.06 7.86 -6.31
CA ASN A 242 15.75 8.62 -5.27
C ASN A 242 15.61 10.14 -5.52
N LYS A 243 15.81 10.96 -4.48
CA LYS A 243 15.63 12.43 -4.58
C LYS A 243 16.48 13.09 -5.68
N ARG A 244 17.63 12.50 -6.03
CA ARG A 244 18.54 12.97 -7.08
C ARG A 244 18.18 12.53 -8.51
N GLY A 245 17.22 11.62 -8.68
CA GLY A 245 16.89 11.00 -9.97
C GLY A 245 18.03 10.20 -10.58
N SER A 246 18.99 9.72 -9.77
CA SER A 246 20.14 8.94 -10.23
C SER A 246 19.94 7.44 -10.10
N GLY A 247 19.02 7.00 -9.23
CA GLY A 247 18.70 5.61 -8.94
C GLY A 247 17.20 5.39 -8.78
N LEU A 248 16.73 4.23 -9.22
CA LEU A 248 15.33 3.82 -9.28
C LEU A 248 15.19 2.43 -8.65
N LEU A 249 14.27 2.29 -7.72
CA LEU A 249 13.82 1.00 -7.21
C LEU A 249 12.55 0.59 -7.93
N LEU A 250 12.47 -0.70 -8.28
CA LEU A 250 11.29 -1.34 -8.83
C LEU A 250 10.79 -2.35 -7.80
N LEU A 251 9.61 -2.11 -7.25
CA LEU A 251 8.91 -3.12 -6.44
C LEU A 251 7.94 -3.85 -7.36
N THR A 252 8.26 -5.10 -7.69
CA THR A 252 7.41 -5.96 -8.51
C THR A 252 6.53 -6.81 -7.61
N SER A 253 5.29 -7.06 -8.03
CA SER A 253 4.37 -7.96 -7.33
C SER A 253 3.56 -8.81 -8.29
N THR A 254 3.29 -10.06 -7.90
CA THR A 254 2.25 -10.90 -8.52
C THR A 254 0.99 -10.95 -7.69
N GLU A 255 -0.17 -11.10 -8.35
CA GLU A 255 -1.45 -11.24 -7.63
C GLU A 255 -1.69 -12.67 -7.14
N VAL A 256 -1.24 -13.69 -7.88
CA VAL A 256 -1.34 -15.10 -7.47
C VAL A 256 -0.07 -15.82 -7.87
N ASP A 257 0.58 -16.47 -6.91
CA ASP A 257 1.72 -17.32 -7.24
C ASP A 257 1.24 -18.55 -8.01
N LYS A 258 1.72 -18.70 -9.26
CA LYS A 258 1.39 -19.83 -10.12
C LYS A 258 1.89 -21.17 -9.55
N SER A 259 2.82 -21.13 -8.60
CA SER A 259 3.28 -22.33 -7.87
C SER A 259 2.27 -22.84 -6.83
N GLY A 260 1.30 -22.00 -6.43
CA GLY A 260 0.35 -22.31 -5.36
C GLY A 260 0.93 -22.20 -3.95
N ALA A 261 2.21 -21.84 -3.78
CA ALA A 261 2.86 -21.72 -2.47
C ALA A 261 2.40 -20.48 -1.68
N SER A 262 2.01 -19.40 -2.37
CA SER A 262 1.57 -18.16 -1.75
C SER A 262 0.25 -17.66 -2.34
N TYR A 263 -0.73 -17.46 -1.46
CA TYR A 263 -2.01 -16.82 -1.82
C TYR A 263 -1.86 -15.30 -2.04
N TYR A 264 -0.77 -14.71 -1.56
CA TYR A 264 -0.50 -13.26 -1.62
C TYR A 264 0.49 -12.89 -2.74
N GLY A 265 0.78 -13.83 -3.63
CA GLY A 265 1.78 -13.67 -4.68
C GLY A 265 3.21 -13.58 -4.14
N ASN A 266 4.11 -13.09 -4.98
CA ASN A 266 5.52 -12.90 -4.71
C ASN A 266 5.88 -11.44 -5.00
N GLN A 267 6.77 -10.87 -4.18
CA GLN A 267 7.28 -9.52 -4.35
C GLN A 267 8.80 -9.54 -4.44
N ALA A 268 9.34 -8.76 -5.36
CA ALA A 268 10.78 -8.59 -5.49
C ALA A 268 11.14 -7.11 -5.64
N VAL A 269 12.33 -6.76 -5.15
CA VAL A 269 12.87 -5.41 -5.29
C VAL A 269 14.04 -5.47 -6.28
N HIS A 270 14.00 -4.63 -7.31
CA HIS A 270 15.11 -4.44 -8.23
C HIS A 270 15.60 -3.01 -8.17
N PHE A 271 16.86 -2.81 -8.51
CA PHE A 271 17.50 -1.50 -8.60
C PHE A 271 17.96 -1.26 -10.04
N MET A 272 17.79 -0.03 -10.49
CA MET A 272 18.28 0.49 -11.77
C MET A 272 18.93 1.85 -11.53
N ALA A 273 20.07 2.10 -12.16
CA ALA A 273 20.78 3.37 -12.06
C ALA A 273 20.96 4.03 -13.44
N THR A 274 21.15 5.34 -13.40
CA THR A 274 21.38 6.19 -14.58
C THR A 274 22.74 5.99 -15.26
N ASN A 275 23.64 5.24 -14.64
CA ASN A 275 24.91 4.81 -15.22
C ASN A 275 24.81 3.47 -15.99
N GLY A 276 23.63 2.84 -16.03
CA GLY A 276 23.41 1.55 -16.68
C GLY A 276 23.37 0.35 -15.73
N ASP A 277 23.76 0.53 -14.45
CA ASP A 277 23.78 -0.58 -13.49
C ASP A 277 22.36 -1.06 -13.18
N THR A 278 22.17 -2.37 -13.16
CA THR A 278 20.92 -2.98 -12.70
C THR A 278 21.21 -4.16 -11.79
N CYS A 279 20.45 -4.29 -10.70
CA CYS A 279 20.64 -5.34 -9.71
C CYS A 279 19.29 -5.83 -9.18
N SER A 280 19.24 -7.06 -8.69
CA SER A 280 18.11 -7.55 -7.89
C SER A 280 18.53 -7.48 -6.42
N VAL A 281 17.74 -6.81 -5.58
CA VAL A 281 18.10 -6.60 -4.18
C VAL A 281 17.93 -7.92 -3.40
N PRO A 282 19.00 -8.49 -2.83
CA PRO A 282 18.91 -9.74 -2.09
C PRO A 282 18.23 -9.50 -0.73
N LEU A 283 17.20 -10.28 -0.46
CA LEU A 283 16.46 -10.26 0.81
C LEU A 283 16.83 -11.49 1.62
N SER A 284 17.41 -11.30 2.81
CA SER A 284 17.96 -12.39 3.62
C SER A 284 16.92 -13.25 4.36
N LYS A 285 15.64 -12.94 4.21
CA LYS A 285 14.52 -13.58 4.92
C LYS A 285 13.37 -13.75 3.96
N GLU A 286 12.81 -14.95 3.94
CA GLU A 286 11.68 -15.29 3.09
C GLU A 286 10.40 -14.59 3.58
N GLY A 287 9.60 -14.13 2.62
CA GLY A 287 8.29 -13.52 2.83
C GLY A 287 8.10 -12.25 2.01
N PRO A 288 6.97 -11.56 2.20
CA PRO A 288 6.62 -10.38 1.42
C PRO A 288 7.49 -9.16 1.74
N VAL A 289 7.47 -8.18 0.86
CA VAL A 289 8.09 -6.87 1.05
C VAL A 289 7.01 -5.91 1.55
N HIS A 290 7.09 -5.54 2.83
CA HIS A 290 6.09 -4.67 3.46
C HIS A 290 6.31 -3.20 3.09
N CYS A 291 7.56 -2.77 2.96
CA CYS A 291 7.88 -1.37 2.72
C CYS A 291 9.26 -1.21 2.07
N VAL A 292 9.36 -0.29 1.11
CA VAL A 292 10.62 0.16 0.49
C VAL A 292 10.65 1.69 0.55
N LYS A 293 11.74 2.28 1.09
CA LYS A 293 11.88 3.74 1.16
C LYS A 293 13.31 4.18 0.86
N TRP A 294 13.45 5.17 -0.01
CA TRP A 294 14.71 5.88 -0.22
C TRP A 294 15.04 6.77 0.98
N SER A 295 16.31 6.83 1.34
CA SER A 295 16.81 7.91 2.18
C SER A 295 16.71 9.23 1.40
N PRO A 296 16.26 10.34 2.04
CA PRO A 296 16.27 11.67 1.41
C PRO A 296 17.66 12.13 0.96
N ARG A 297 18.74 11.55 1.53
CA ARG A 297 20.13 11.76 1.09
C ARG A 297 20.48 11.07 -0.23
N ALA A 298 19.57 10.24 -0.76
CA ALA A 298 19.63 9.59 -2.07
C ALA A 298 20.79 8.59 -2.28
N ASN A 299 21.47 8.18 -1.20
CA ASN A 299 22.64 7.28 -1.21
C ASN A 299 22.36 5.88 -0.61
N GLU A 300 21.27 5.73 0.14
CA GLU A 300 20.87 4.50 0.81
C GLU A 300 19.35 4.33 0.69
N PHE A 301 18.86 3.10 0.83
CA PHE A 301 17.43 2.80 0.90
C PHE A 301 17.15 1.70 1.93
N LEU A 302 15.96 1.73 2.50
CA LEU A 302 15.52 0.80 3.54
C LEU A 302 14.44 -0.13 2.98
N VAL A 303 14.58 -1.41 3.29
CA VAL A 303 13.57 -2.43 2.96
C VAL A 303 13.11 -3.13 4.25
N VAL A 304 11.79 -3.21 4.43
CA VAL A 304 11.13 -4.02 5.47
C VAL A 304 10.50 -5.23 4.80
N TYR A 305 10.94 -6.43 5.15
CA TYR A 305 10.60 -7.65 4.43
C TYR A 305 10.56 -8.90 5.32
N GLY A 306 9.99 -9.97 4.77
CA GLY A 306 9.89 -11.28 5.40
C GLY A 306 8.62 -11.48 6.22
N TYR A 307 8.33 -12.74 6.55
CA TYR A 307 7.20 -13.08 7.43
C TYR A 307 7.36 -12.46 8.81
N MET A 308 6.24 -12.01 9.39
CA MET A 308 6.23 -11.38 10.72
C MET A 308 6.77 -12.33 11.80
N PRO A 309 7.67 -11.89 12.71
CA PRO A 309 8.24 -10.53 12.80
C PRO A 309 9.17 -10.21 11.62
N SER A 310 8.88 -9.10 10.93
CA SER A 310 9.62 -8.71 9.72
C SER A 310 11.06 -8.32 10.06
N LYS A 311 11.94 -8.45 9.08
CA LYS A 311 13.29 -7.90 9.12
C LYS A 311 13.31 -6.53 8.46
N ALA A 312 14.11 -5.61 8.98
CA ALA A 312 14.36 -4.32 8.34
C ALA A 312 15.87 -4.13 8.13
N ALA A 313 16.27 -3.79 6.91
CA ALA A 313 17.67 -3.59 6.58
C ALA A 313 17.86 -2.36 5.69
N LEU A 314 19.00 -1.69 5.87
CA LEU A 314 19.45 -0.57 5.07
C LEU A 314 20.45 -1.05 4.03
N TYR A 315 20.28 -0.60 2.79
CA TYR A 315 21.08 -0.99 1.64
C TYR A 315 21.77 0.23 1.02
N ASN A 316 22.96 0.02 0.48
CA ASN A 316 23.66 1.02 -0.33
C ASN A 316 23.21 0.95 -1.81
N LEU A 317 23.74 1.83 -2.66
CA LEU A 317 23.46 1.82 -4.11
C LEU A 317 23.95 0.57 -4.85
N LYS A 318 24.85 -0.22 -4.26
CA LYS A 318 25.28 -1.52 -4.81
C LYS A 318 24.34 -2.66 -4.42
N CYS A 319 23.29 -2.37 -3.65
CA CYS A 319 22.35 -3.33 -3.07
C CYS A 319 22.97 -4.26 -2.02
N ASP A 320 24.06 -3.82 -1.37
CA ASP A 320 24.63 -4.51 -0.20
C ASP A 320 23.99 -3.99 1.09
N VAL A 321 23.79 -4.87 2.06
CA VAL A 321 23.28 -4.51 3.39
C VAL A 321 24.36 -3.72 4.13
N VAL A 322 24.06 -2.46 4.47
CA VAL A 322 24.90 -1.58 5.28
C VAL A 322 24.61 -1.74 6.75
N PHE A 323 23.33 -1.93 7.10
CA PHE A 323 22.90 -2.09 8.49
C PHE A 323 21.64 -2.95 8.58
N ASP A 324 21.59 -3.78 9.62
CA ASP A 324 20.47 -4.66 9.93
C ASP A 324 19.81 -4.21 11.23
N PHE A 325 18.54 -3.77 11.16
CA PHE A 325 17.77 -3.32 12.33
C PHE A 325 17.17 -4.49 13.12
N GLY A 326 17.47 -5.73 12.73
CA GLY A 326 16.94 -6.95 13.32
C GLY A 326 15.47 -7.20 12.99
N GLU A 327 14.91 -8.21 13.64
CA GLU A 327 13.52 -8.59 13.48
C GLU A 327 12.61 -7.83 14.47
N GLY A 328 11.42 -7.45 14.01
CA GLY A 328 10.42 -6.80 14.84
C GLY A 328 9.04 -6.76 14.20
N PRO A 329 7.98 -6.44 14.98
CA PRO A 329 6.62 -6.30 14.47
C PRO A 329 6.45 -4.97 13.72
N ARG A 330 7.10 -4.85 12.56
CA ARG A 330 7.19 -3.63 11.74
C ARG A 330 6.61 -3.92 10.36
N ASN A 331 5.96 -2.95 9.73
CA ASN A 331 5.51 -3.04 8.34
C ASN A 331 5.71 -1.74 7.57
N CYS A 332 6.14 -0.67 8.23
CA CYS A 332 6.32 0.64 7.64
C CYS A 332 7.65 1.25 8.10
N ALA A 333 8.23 2.08 7.24
CA ALA A 333 9.40 2.88 7.55
C ALA A 333 9.19 4.32 7.06
N TYR A 334 9.70 5.29 7.81
CA TYR A 334 9.58 6.72 7.51
C TYR A 334 10.89 7.43 7.84
N PHE A 335 11.61 7.88 6.82
CA PHE A 335 12.73 8.80 7.01
C PHE A 335 12.21 10.20 7.29
N ASN A 336 12.85 10.91 8.22
CA ASN A 336 12.63 12.34 8.34
C ASN A 336 13.16 13.07 7.09
N PRO A 337 12.74 14.32 6.81
CA PRO A 337 13.11 15.04 5.58
C PRO A 337 14.61 15.15 5.30
N PHE A 338 15.47 15.08 6.33
CA PHE A 338 16.93 15.18 6.23
C PHE A 338 17.63 13.82 6.08
N GLY A 339 16.95 12.71 6.37
CA GLY A 339 17.48 11.35 6.32
C GLY A 339 18.45 10.99 7.45
N ASN A 340 18.54 11.79 8.52
CA ASN A 340 19.35 11.46 9.71
C ASN A 340 18.57 10.66 10.76
N ILE A 341 17.24 10.69 10.73
CA ILE A 341 16.36 9.91 11.61
C ILE A 341 15.45 9.01 10.77
N VAL A 342 15.24 7.78 11.21
CA VAL A 342 14.25 6.87 10.64
C VAL A 342 13.33 6.30 11.71
N VAL A 343 12.04 6.26 11.40
CA VAL A 343 11.02 5.60 12.20
C VAL A 343 10.67 4.27 11.56
N LEU A 344 10.79 3.18 12.33
CA LEU A 344 10.28 1.85 11.97
C LEU A 344 9.02 1.59 12.78
N ALA A 345 7.91 1.33 12.10
CA ALA A 345 6.61 1.24 12.74
C ALA A 345 5.82 0.00 12.30
N GLY A 346 4.97 -0.48 13.20
CA GLY A 346 3.97 -1.51 12.94
C GLY A 346 2.56 -0.96 13.06
N PHE A 347 1.94 -0.58 11.94
CA PHE A 347 0.61 0.04 11.89
C PHE A 347 -0.46 -0.86 11.27
N GLY A 348 -1.73 -0.46 11.38
CA GLY A 348 -2.88 -1.23 10.92
C GLY A 348 -3.17 -2.41 11.83
N ASN A 349 -2.89 -3.63 11.36
CA ASN A 349 -3.18 -4.86 12.13
C ASN A 349 -2.15 -5.13 13.23
N LEU A 350 -1.07 -4.35 13.29
CA LEU A 350 -0.02 -4.48 14.29
C LEU A 350 -0.31 -3.57 15.51
N PRO A 351 0.29 -3.85 16.68
CA PRO A 351 -0.03 -3.15 17.94
C PRO A 351 0.34 -1.67 18.01
N GLY A 352 0.89 -1.07 16.94
CA GLY A 352 1.33 0.32 16.94
C GLY A 352 2.72 0.54 17.55
N ALA A 353 3.61 -0.45 17.52
CA ALA A 353 4.98 -0.26 18.01
C ALA A 353 5.75 0.66 17.05
N VAL A 354 6.45 1.66 17.60
CA VAL A 354 7.20 2.66 16.83
C VAL A 354 8.59 2.78 17.43
N GLU A 355 9.60 2.53 16.62
CA GLU A 355 11.01 2.62 16.98
C GLU A 355 11.67 3.75 16.20
N VAL A 356 12.32 4.67 16.91
CA VAL A 356 13.03 5.80 16.32
C VAL A 356 14.53 5.50 16.37
N TRP A 357 15.20 5.66 15.24
CA TRP A 357 16.62 5.34 15.06
C TRP A 357 17.39 6.54 14.52
N ASP A 358 18.59 6.73 15.05
CA ASP A 358 19.62 7.57 14.44
C ASP A 358 20.29 6.78 13.32
N VAL A 359 20.16 7.29 12.10
CA VAL A 359 20.67 6.62 10.90
C VAL A 359 22.20 6.71 10.84
N GLN A 360 22.81 7.80 11.31
CA GLN A 360 24.27 7.97 11.25
C GLN A 360 24.97 7.11 12.29
N LYS A 361 24.49 7.15 13.54
CA LYS A 361 25.07 6.40 14.66
C LYS A 361 24.61 4.94 14.71
N ARG A 362 23.64 4.56 13.88
CA ARG A 362 23.06 3.20 13.83
C ARG A 362 22.51 2.75 15.18
N GLU A 363 21.95 3.70 15.94
CA GLU A 363 21.48 3.45 17.30
C GLU A 363 19.99 3.76 17.47
N LYS A 364 19.34 2.99 18.33
CA LYS A 364 17.95 3.23 18.71
C LYS A 364 17.89 4.40 19.69
N LEU A 365 17.08 5.40 19.36
CA LEU A 365 16.88 6.60 20.18
C LEU A 365 15.76 6.41 21.20
N THR A 366 14.61 5.91 20.74
CA THR A 366 13.43 5.71 21.59
C THR A 366 12.51 4.65 21.03
N ASN A 367 11.59 4.18 21.87
CA ASN A 367 10.50 3.29 21.51
C ASN A 367 9.22 3.83 22.14
N LEU A 368 8.17 3.95 21.33
CA LEU A 368 6.85 4.38 21.77
C LEU A 368 5.76 3.52 21.14
N LYS A 369 4.54 3.64 21.68
CA LYS A 369 3.37 2.93 21.20
C LYS A 369 2.34 3.94 20.68
N CYS A 370 2.10 3.91 19.38
CA CYS A 370 1.07 4.68 18.68
C CYS A 370 0.03 3.69 18.14
N ALA A 371 -0.89 3.26 19.00
CA ALA A 371 -1.97 2.36 18.62
C ALA A 371 -2.90 3.00 17.57
N ASP A 372 -3.57 2.17 16.79
CA ASP A 372 -4.65 2.57 15.87
C ASP A 372 -4.26 3.65 14.84
N THR A 373 -2.96 3.79 14.57
CA THR A 373 -2.45 4.77 13.61
C THR A 373 -2.74 4.30 12.18
N THR A 374 -3.42 5.15 11.41
CA THR A 374 -3.72 4.94 9.99
C THR A 374 -2.88 5.84 9.08
N LEU A 375 -2.41 6.98 9.60
CA LEU A 375 -1.59 7.96 8.89
C LEU A 375 -0.40 8.38 9.76
N PHE A 376 0.77 8.49 9.14
CA PHE A 376 1.99 9.00 9.73
C PHE A 376 2.61 10.00 8.76
N GLU A 377 3.01 11.17 9.25
CA GLU A 377 3.73 12.17 8.45
C GLU A 377 4.77 12.89 9.32
N TRP A 378 5.97 13.08 8.77
CA TRP A 378 6.98 13.92 9.40
C TRP A 378 6.64 15.39 9.22
N HIS A 379 6.84 16.16 10.28
CA HIS A 379 6.85 17.60 10.18
C HIS A 379 8.09 18.06 9.37
N PRO A 380 8.00 19.15 8.58
CA PRO A 380 9.11 19.62 7.75
C PRO A 380 10.42 19.93 8.49
N ASN A 381 10.35 20.27 9.78
CA ASN A 381 11.54 20.45 10.64
C ASN A 381 12.32 19.15 10.93
N GLY A 382 11.75 17.98 10.59
CA GLY A 382 12.37 16.68 10.78
C GLY A 382 12.59 16.23 12.22
N GLU A 383 12.06 16.96 13.20
CA GLU A 383 12.09 16.60 14.61
C GLU A 383 10.75 16.07 15.10
N TRP A 384 9.65 16.55 14.53
CA TRP A 384 8.31 16.17 14.95
C TRP A 384 7.64 15.29 13.90
N PHE A 385 6.67 14.50 14.33
CA PHE A 385 5.81 13.74 13.42
C PHE A 385 4.39 13.70 13.96
N VAL A 386 3.43 13.59 13.06
CA VAL A 386 2.03 13.38 13.39
C VAL A 386 1.65 11.93 13.16
N THR A 387 0.86 11.38 14.06
CA THR A 387 0.12 10.13 13.86
C THR A 387 -1.36 10.44 13.94
N ALA A 388 -2.16 9.96 13.00
CA ALA A 388 -3.60 10.13 13.02
C ALA A 388 -4.34 8.80 12.87
N THR A 389 -5.52 8.75 13.47
CA THR A 389 -6.53 7.69 13.29
C THR A 389 -7.67 8.29 12.48
N THR A 390 -7.79 7.83 11.23
CA THR A 390 -8.67 8.43 10.23
C THR A 390 -9.67 7.42 9.67
N ALA A 391 -10.90 7.90 9.44
CA ALA A 391 -11.92 7.20 8.67
C ALA A 391 -11.61 7.30 7.15
N PRO A 392 -12.10 6.34 6.33
CA PRO A 392 -12.99 5.25 6.67
C PRO A 392 -12.29 4.00 7.23
N ARG A 393 -10.94 3.98 7.28
CA ARG A 393 -10.17 2.79 7.68
C ARG A 393 -10.44 2.39 9.14
N LEU A 394 -10.41 3.36 10.05
CA LEU A 394 -10.86 3.20 11.43
C LEU A 394 -11.83 4.34 11.76
N ARG A 395 -13.04 4.00 12.22
CA ARG A 395 -14.09 4.98 12.59
C ARG A 395 -14.21 5.21 14.10
N ILE A 396 -13.42 4.50 14.89
CA ILE A 396 -13.41 4.59 16.34
C ILE A 396 -12.12 5.30 16.76
N SER A 397 -12.20 6.13 17.80
CA SER A 397 -11.06 6.87 18.36
C SER A 397 -10.34 7.75 17.33
N ASN A 398 -11.09 8.36 16.41
CA ASN A 398 -10.55 9.32 15.45
C ASN A 398 -9.87 10.49 16.19
N GLY A 399 -8.80 11.01 15.61
CA GLY A 399 -7.96 12.04 16.22
C GLY A 399 -6.54 12.01 15.70
N PHE A 400 -5.72 12.93 16.17
CA PHE A 400 -4.31 12.99 15.82
C PHE A 400 -3.45 13.40 17.02
N LYS A 401 -2.18 13.00 16.95
CA LYS A 401 -1.18 13.23 17.99
C LYS A 401 0.12 13.68 17.34
N VAL A 402 0.76 14.70 17.91
CA VAL A 402 2.06 15.19 17.45
C VAL A 402 3.11 14.79 18.47
N TYR A 403 4.18 14.18 18.01
CA TYR A 403 5.27 13.68 18.81
C TYR A 403 6.59 14.32 18.39
N HIS A 404 7.49 14.52 19.34
CA HIS A 404 8.91 14.73 19.07
C HIS A 404 9.61 13.37 18.87
N TYR A 405 10.68 13.32 18.07
CA TYR A 405 11.45 12.10 17.81
C TYR A 405 12.01 11.43 19.07
N SER A 406 12.17 12.16 20.18
CA SER A 406 12.56 11.59 21.48
C SER A 406 11.44 10.75 22.13
N GLY A 407 10.24 10.72 21.55
CA GLY A 407 9.06 10.05 22.08
C GLY A 407 8.25 10.90 23.06
N ALA A 408 8.48 12.21 23.10
CA ALA A 408 7.66 13.15 23.85
C ALA A 408 6.37 13.43 23.08
N LEU A 409 5.22 13.30 23.74
CA LEU A 409 3.93 13.72 23.18
C LEU A 409 3.83 15.25 23.32
N LEU A 410 3.71 15.96 22.21
CA LEU A 410 3.64 17.43 22.18
C LEU A 410 2.20 17.92 22.12
N HIS A 411 1.35 17.21 21.37
CA HIS A 411 -0.05 17.58 21.19
C HIS A 411 -0.91 16.33 21.00
N GLU A 412 -2.13 16.34 21.53
CA GLU A 412 -3.12 15.28 21.35
C GLU A 412 -4.49 15.93 21.18
N THR A 413 -5.17 15.57 20.09
CA THR A 413 -6.55 15.96 19.83
C THR A 413 -7.36 14.71 19.52
N MET A 414 -8.37 14.46 20.35
CA MET A 414 -9.40 13.46 20.09
C MET A 414 -10.50 14.11 19.26
N TRP A 415 -10.88 13.48 18.15
CA TRP A 415 -11.92 14.02 17.28
C TRP A 415 -13.31 13.82 17.93
N PRO A 416 -14.22 14.80 17.82
CA PRO A 416 -15.54 14.73 18.45
C PRO A 416 -16.35 13.48 18.07
N GLN A 417 -17.07 12.91 19.04
CA GLN A 417 -17.98 11.79 18.78
C GLN A 417 -19.08 12.20 17.79
N GLY A 418 -19.38 11.32 16.84
CA GLY A 418 -20.36 11.58 15.78
C GLY A 418 -19.80 12.33 14.56
N GLN A 419 -18.53 12.75 14.60
CA GLN A 419 -17.80 13.26 13.43
C GLN A 419 -16.67 12.30 13.06
N GLU A 420 -16.25 12.33 11.80
CA GLU A 420 -15.15 11.51 11.29
C GLU A 420 -13.97 12.40 10.89
N LEU A 421 -12.76 12.02 11.31
CA LEU A 421 -11.52 12.62 10.82
C LEU A 421 -11.12 11.90 9.53
N LEU A 422 -11.02 12.62 8.42
CA LEU A 422 -10.85 12.04 7.09
C LEU A 422 -9.44 12.23 6.51
N GLY A 423 -8.67 13.20 7.01
CA GLY A 423 -7.32 13.47 6.55
C GLY A 423 -6.62 14.53 7.37
N VAL A 424 -5.30 14.42 7.45
CA VAL A 424 -4.40 15.35 8.13
C VAL A 424 -3.15 15.47 7.25
N GLU A 425 -2.69 16.69 6.97
CA GLU A 425 -1.52 16.95 6.10
C GLU A 425 -0.72 18.14 6.65
N TRP A 426 0.60 17.99 6.75
CA TRP A 426 1.47 19.13 7.08
C TRP A 426 1.59 20.08 5.90
N GLN A 427 1.65 21.38 6.18
CA GLN A 427 2.12 22.36 5.22
C GLN A 427 3.54 22.00 4.82
N GLN A 428 3.75 21.76 3.53
CA GLN A 428 5.07 21.49 2.98
C GLN A 428 5.93 22.76 3.04
N CYS A 429 7.25 22.62 2.93
CA CYS A 429 8.16 23.76 2.92
C CYS A 429 9.24 23.53 1.86
N PRO A 430 9.78 24.60 1.25
CA PRO A 430 10.90 24.47 0.34
C PRO A 430 12.10 23.81 1.02
N ASP A 431 12.90 23.10 0.22
CA ASP A 431 14.16 22.54 0.68
C ASP A 431 15.04 23.63 1.33
N ASN A 432 15.71 23.28 2.43
CA ASN A 432 16.57 24.18 3.23
C ASN A 432 15.85 25.27 4.05
N THR A 433 14.51 25.23 4.17
CA THR A 433 13.78 26.11 5.10
C THR A 433 14.17 25.86 6.56
N PHE A 434 14.33 24.59 6.93
CA PHE A 434 14.77 24.15 8.24
C PHE A 434 16.20 23.62 8.19
N ALA A 435 16.95 23.82 9.28
CA ALA A 435 18.27 23.23 9.44
C ALA A 435 18.17 21.76 9.84
N GLU A 436 19.17 20.96 9.47
CA GLU A 436 19.22 19.56 9.90
C GLU A 436 19.26 19.48 11.44
N PRO A 437 18.33 18.74 12.07
CA PRO A 437 18.23 18.70 13.52
C PRO A 437 19.39 17.93 14.14
N LYS A 438 19.89 18.44 15.28
CA LYS A 438 20.93 17.77 16.06
C LYS A 438 20.30 16.66 16.90
N VAL A 439 20.54 15.43 16.50
CA VAL A 439 19.98 14.24 17.16
C VAL A 439 20.55 14.08 18.57
N SER A 440 19.67 14.06 19.57
CA SER A 440 20.00 13.84 20.99
C SER A 440 19.13 12.74 21.59
N LYS A 441 19.67 11.99 22.56
CA LYS A 441 18.91 11.02 23.36
C LYS A 441 18.13 11.67 24.50
N ALA A 442 18.35 12.95 24.76
CA ALA A 442 17.63 13.65 25.82
C ALA A 442 16.14 13.68 25.51
N LYS A 443 15.32 13.17 26.44
CA LYS A 443 13.87 13.18 26.29
C LYS A 443 13.37 14.59 26.54
N GLN A 444 12.69 15.17 25.55
CA GLN A 444 12.00 16.44 25.75
C GLN A 444 10.78 16.25 26.67
N GLU A 445 10.43 17.31 27.39
CA GLU A 445 9.20 17.36 28.18
C GLU A 445 7.99 17.37 27.23
N GLY A 446 6.96 16.59 27.58
CA GLY A 446 5.74 16.47 26.79
C GLY A 446 4.51 16.34 27.69
N ILE A 447 3.33 16.39 27.08
CA ILE A 447 2.05 16.26 27.77
C ILE A 447 1.75 14.80 28.13
N LYS A 448 0.90 14.59 29.13
CA LYS A 448 0.37 13.27 29.47
C LYS A 448 -0.82 12.94 28.56
N SER A 449 -0.81 11.74 27.98
CA SER A 449 -1.94 11.23 27.18
C SER A 449 -3.21 11.17 28.02
N SER A 450 -4.30 11.71 27.48
CA SER A 450 -5.65 11.72 28.04
C SER A 450 -6.35 10.36 27.91
N GLN A 451 -5.89 9.50 26.99
CA GLN A 451 -6.49 8.17 26.82
C GLN A 451 -6.28 7.27 28.05
N PRO A 452 -7.33 6.55 28.50
CA PRO A 452 -7.22 5.63 29.62
C PRO A 452 -6.27 4.49 29.24
N VAL A 453 -5.17 4.37 29.98
CA VAL A 453 -4.27 3.23 29.84
C VAL A 453 -5.04 1.99 30.28
N ALA A 454 -5.29 1.06 29.35
CA ALA A 454 -5.92 -0.23 29.66
C ALA A 454 -5.22 -0.85 30.88
N SER A 455 -5.99 -1.12 31.93
CA SER A 455 -5.43 -1.60 33.20
C SER A 455 -4.64 -2.88 32.92
N LYS A 456 -3.39 -2.96 33.39
CA LYS A 456 -2.56 -4.18 33.33
C LYS A 456 -3.14 -5.36 34.14
N LYS A 457 -4.35 -5.24 34.69
CA LYS A 457 -5.05 -6.33 35.36
C LYS A 457 -5.45 -7.36 34.30
N ALA A 458 -4.91 -8.57 34.44
CA ALA A 458 -5.31 -9.71 33.62
C ALA A 458 -6.84 -9.83 33.64
N TYR A 459 -7.46 -9.90 32.45
CA TYR A 459 -8.90 -10.07 32.32
C TYR A 459 -9.32 -11.31 33.11
N THR A 460 -10.08 -11.09 34.18
CA THR A 460 -10.66 -12.18 34.97
C THR A 460 -12.06 -12.42 34.43
N PRO A 461 -12.33 -13.60 33.83
CA PRO A 461 -13.65 -13.91 33.29
C PRO A 461 -14.76 -13.68 34.32
N PRO A 462 -15.97 -13.25 33.91
CA PRO A 462 -17.07 -12.92 34.83
C PRO A 462 -17.34 -14.01 35.86
N HIS A 463 -17.29 -15.28 35.47
CA HIS A 463 -17.48 -16.43 36.35
C HIS A 463 -16.41 -16.51 37.48
N LEU A 464 -15.15 -16.22 37.16
CA LEU A 464 -14.05 -16.18 38.12
C LEU A 464 -14.06 -14.91 38.98
N ARG A 465 -14.62 -13.81 38.47
CA ARG A 465 -14.84 -12.58 39.23
C ARG A 465 -15.97 -12.77 40.26
N LEU A 466 -17.08 -13.36 39.85
CA LEU A 466 -18.22 -13.68 40.72
C LEU A 466 -17.82 -14.66 41.84
N LEU A 467 -17.03 -15.69 41.52
CA LEU A 467 -16.53 -16.65 42.50
C LEU A 467 -15.62 -15.99 43.54
N LYS A 468 -14.78 -15.03 43.11
CA LYS A 468 -13.92 -14.23 44.01
C LYS A 468 -14.69 -13.23 44.87
N GLU A 469 -15.87 -12.79 44.42
CA GLU A 469 -16.78 -11.92 45.17
C GLU A 469 -17.74 -12.70 46.10
N GLY A 470 -17.58 -14.03 46.23
CA GLY A 470 -18.44 -14.88 47.05
C GLY A 470 -19.87 -15.05 46.48
N LYS A 471 -20.08 -14.71 45.20
CA LYS A 471 -21.38 -14.82 44.52
C LYS A 471 -21.43 -16.11 43.72
N ASN A 472 -22.51 -16.89 43.91
CA ASN A 472 -22.68 -18.17 43.23
C ASN A 472 -22.96 -17.96 41.73
N PRO A 473 -22.09 -18.43 40.80
CA PRO A 473 -22.23 -18.19 39.36
C PRO A 473 -23.49 -18.81 38.74
N GLU A 474 -24.06 -19.85 39.37
CA GLU A 474 -25.28 -20.53 38.92
C GLU A 474 -26.52 -19.62 38.89
N LYS A 475 -26.54 -18.52 39.67
CA LYS A 475 -27.64 -17.55 39.64
C LYS A 475 -27.63 -16.61 38.43
N TYR A 476 -26.52 -16.55 37.69
CA TYR A 476 -26.33 -15.62 36.56
C TYR A 476 -26.11 -16.36 35.22
N LEU A 477 -26.08 -17.69 35.24
CA LEU A 477 -26.18 -18.51 34.04
C LEU A 477 -27.64 -18.53 33.59
N PRO A 478 -27.95 -18.30 32.30
CA PRO A 478 -29.31 -18.49 31.78
C PRO A 478 -29.73 -19.93 32.08
N GLN A 479 -30.73 -20.12 32.94
CA GLN A 479 -31.32 -21.44 33.10
C GLN A 479 -31.96 -21.83 31.77
N PRO A 480 -31.75 -23.08 31.29
CA PRO A 480 -32.47 -23.55 30.12
C PRO A 480 -33.95 -23.59 30.47
N GLN A 481 -34.71 -22.61 29.98
CA GLN A 481 -36.17 -22.64 30.00
C GLN A 481 -36.64 -23.78 29.09
N ALA A 482 -37.00 -24.90 29.68
CA ALA A 482 -38.07 -25.75 29.18
C ALA A 482 -39.34 -25.25 29.90
N THR A 483 -40.47 -24.92 29.27
CA THR A 483 -41.16 -25.65 28.22
C THR A 483 -42.21 -24.75 27.53
N VAL A 484 -42.40 -24.98 26.23
CA VAL A 484 -43.66 -24.67 25.54
C VAL A 484 -44.74 -25.65 26.06
N PRO A 485 -45.95 -25.20 26.44
CA PRO A 485 -47.02 -26.09 26.88
C PRO A 485 -47.47 -27.01 25.73
N GLY A 486 -47.43 -28.34 25.90
CA GLY A 486 -48.16 -29.27 25.02
C GLY A 486 -47.48 -30.56 24.53
N LEU A 487 -46.46 -31.13 25.19
CA LEU A 487 -46.01 -32.50 24.87
C LEU A 487 -45.84 -33.37 26.14
N PRO A 488 -46.29 -34.65 26.11
CA PRO A 488 -46.30 -35.51 27.30
C PRO A 488 -44.91 -36.08 27.62
N ALA A 489 -44.68 -36.28 28.93
CA ALA A 489 -43.46 -36.82 29.51
C ALA A 489 -43.28 -38.32 29.21
N ALA A 490 -42.10 -38.70 28.73
CA ALA A 490 -41.70 -40.10 28.60
C ALA A 490 -40.58 -40.43 29.60
N GLY A 491 -40.96 -41.20 30.63
CA GLY A 491 -40.21 -42.35 31.15
C GLY A 491 -38.86 -42.11 31.81
N ALA A 492 -38.87 -41.97 33.14
CA ALA A 492 -37.71 -42.27 33.97
C ALA A 492 -37.41 -43.78 33.96
N GLY A 493 -36.19 -44.17 33.60
CA GLY A 493 -35.67 -45.53 33.68
C GLY A 493 -34.35 -45.59 34.43
N ASN A 494 -34.40 -46.05 35.68
CA ASN A 494 -33.28 -46.33 36.56
C ASN A 494 -32.55 -47.62 36.14
N ASN A 495 -31.21 -47.64 36.03
CA ASN A 495 -30.41 -48.76 36.56
C ASN A 495 -28.88 -48.51 36.65
N LYS A 496 -28.44 -48.35 37.90
CA LYS A 496 -27.32 -49.02 38.61
C LYS A 496 -25.99 -49.39 37.90
N LYS A 497 -24.95 -48.72 38.42
CA LYS A 497 -23.76 -49.25 39.14
C LYS A 497 -22.68 -50.11 38.43
N LYS A 498 -21.47 -49.53 38.49
CA LYS A 498 -20.21 -50.01 39.15
C LYS A 498 -19.16 -50.83 38.37
N SER A 499 -17.97 -50.21 38.33
CA SER A 499 -16.60 -50.73 38.62
C SER A 499 -15.98 -51.73 37.63
N ASN A 500 -14.70 -51.66 37.26
CA ASN A 500 -13.51 -51.55 38.13
C ASN A 500 -12.23 -51.24 37.32
N LYS A 501 -11.33 -50.43 37.92
CA LYS A 501 -9.84 -50.54 38.06
C LYS A 501 -8.95 -50.96 36.86
N ALA A 502 -7.71 -50.51 36.68
CA ALA A 502 -6.79 -49.53 37.29
C ALA A 502 -5.39 -49.68 36.62
N LYS A 503 -4.47 -48.75 36.92
CA LYS A 503 -3.00 -48.71 36.74
C LYS A 503 -2.52 -47.97 35.45
N GLY A 504 -1.62 -46.97 35.50
CA GLY A 504 -0.77 -46.47 36.57
C GLY A 504 -0.36 -45.00 36.39
N ASN A 505 0.16 -44.44 37.49
CA ASN A 505 0.74 -43.10 37.71
C ASN A 505 2.29 -43.28 37.80
N PRO A 506 3.14 -42.27 38.10
CA PRO A 506 3.21 -40.84 37.71
C PRO A 506 4.67 -40.37 37.39
N VAL A 507 4.88 -39.23 36.71
CA VAL A 507 6.07 -38.33 36.90
C VAL A 507 5.66 -36.90 36.49
N GLN A 508 5.32 -36.03 37.44
CA GLN A 508 6.15 -34.96 38.02
C GLN A 508 6.73 -33.96 37.01
N ASN A 509 6.11 -32.78 36.90
CA ASN A 509 6.79 -31.55 36.53
C ASN A 509 6.68 -30.59 37.72
N ARG A 510 7.75 -30.54 38.51
CA ARG A 510 7.88 -29.74 39.72
C ARG A 510 8.27 -28.31 39.32
N ARG A 511 7.38 -27.35 39.60
CA ARG A 511 7.75 -25.95 39.82
C ARG A 511 8.02 -25.79 41.31
N GLU A 512 9.15 -25.22 41.68
CA GLU A 512 9.39 -24.64 43.00
C GLU A 512 10.25 -23.37 42.88
N PRO A 513 10.25 -22.49 43.90
CA PRO A 513 10.00 -21.05 43.73
C PRO A 513 11.21 -20.14 43.99
N ALA A 514 11.02 -18.84 43.72
CA ALA A 514 11.95 -17.77 44.07
C ALA A 514 11.93 -17.42 45.56
N ILE A 515 13.10 -17.14 46.16
CA ILE A 515 13.28 -16.31 47.37
C ILE A 515 14.60 -15.51 47.30
N ASN A 516 14.45 -14.19 47.45
CA ASN A 516 15.27 -13.10 48.02
C ASN A 516 16.79 -13.15 48.23
N GLY A 517 17.36 -11.94 48.08
CA GLY A 517 18.56 -11.39 48.76
C GLY A 517 19.79 -11.38 47.85
N GLY A 518 20.56 -10.31 47.65
CA GLY A 518 20.73 -9.03 48.32
C GLY A 518 22.19 -8.59 48.06
N ASP A 519 22.37 -7.31 47.72
CA ASP A 519 23.56 -6.45 47.87
C ASP A 519 24.95 -6.77 47.26
N ALA A 520 25.41 -5.76 46.50
CA ALA A 520 26.65 -4.99 46.63
C ALA A 520 28.04 -5.57 46.28
N ASP A 521 28.68 -4.77 45.41
CA ASP A 521 30.07 -4.29 45.45
C ASP A 521 31.29 -5.13 45.04
N ALA A 522 31.98 -4.54 44.04
CA ALA A 522 33.40 -4.17 44.04
C ALA A 522 34.51 -5.16 43.64
N LEU A 523 35.17 -4.76 42.54
CA LEU A 523 36.62 -4.53 42.34
C LEU A 523 37.61 -5.69 42.16
N SER A 524 38.33 -5.55 41.02
CA SER A 524 39.79 -5.77 40.82
C SER A 524 40.27 -7.24 40.74
N ALA A 525 41.32 -7.63 40.03
CA ALA A 525 42.36 -6.99 39.22
C ALA A 525 43.16 -8.11 38.47
N VAL A 526 43.91 -7.73 37.40
CA VAL A 526 45.20 -8.26 36.82
C VAL A 526 45.58 -9.76 36.98
N ASP A 527 46.14 -10.49 36.01
CA ASP A 527 47.29 -10.33 35.07
C ASP A 527 47.12 -11.44 33.98
N GLY A 528 47.77 -11.53 32.81
CA GLY A 528 48.91 -10.86 32.20
C GLY A 528 49.40 -11.72 31.01
N ALA A 529 49.85 -11.02 29.96
CA ALA A 529 50.89 -11.37 28.97
C ALA A 529 50.78 -12.54 27.94
N ALA A 530 51.06 -12.13 26.69
CA ALA A 530 51.95 -12.74 25.67
C ALA A 530 51.32 -13.36 24.41
N ALA A 531 51.80 -12.87 23.26
CA ALA A 531 51.58 -13.35 21.89
C ALA A 531 52.90 -13.98 21.34
N PRO A 532 53.02 -14.26 20.03
CA PRO A 532 52.79 -15.49 19.24
C PRO A 532 54.16 -16.14 18.82
N PRO A 533 54.44 -16.88 17.70
CA PRO A 533 53.66 -17.28 16.50
C PRO A 533 53.95 -18.70 15.90
N VAL A 534 53.49 -18.94 14.64
CA VAL A 534 53.90 -19.89 13.56
C VAL A 534 53.68 -21.40 13.77
N ASP A 535 53.37 -22.28 12.81
CA ASP A 535 53.00 -22.33 11.37
C ASP A 535 52.63 -23.83 11.11
N GLU A 536 52.23 -24.19 9.88
CA GLU A 536 52.04 -25.54 9.31
C GLU A 536 50.61 -26.12 9.25
N SER A 537 49.96 -25.86 8.11
CA SER A 537 49.24 -26.89 7.32
C SER A 537 50.25 -27.51 6.33
N PRO A 538 50.09 -28.73 5.74
CA PRO A 538 48.83 -29.24 5.17
C PRO A 538 48.65 -30.78 5.13
N ARG A 539 47.40 -31.26 4.95
CA ARG A 539 47.16 -32.48 4.15
C ARG A 539 45.73 -32.60 3.60
N LYS A 540 45.72 -32.83 2.28
CA LYS A 540 44.64 -33.11 1.33
C LYS A 540 43.70 -34.24 1.77
N GLN A 541 42.41 -34.14 1.40
CA GLN A 541 41.66 -35.18 0.65
C GLN A 541 40.26 -34.71 0.21
N THR A 542 40.03 -34.77 -1.09
CA THR A 542 38.74 -34.80 -1.82
C THR A 542 38.76 -36.05 -2.71
N PRO A 543 37.69 -36.43 -3.43
CA PRO A 543 36.29 -36.63 -3.04
C PRO A 543 35.81 -38.05 -3.45
N LYS A 544 34.63 -38.51 -2.99
CA LYS A 544 33.99 -39.72 -3.54
C LYS A 544 32.58 -39.44 -4.08
N GLN A 545 32.46 -39.71 -5.37
CA GLN A 545 31.26 -39.80 -6.19
C GLN A 545 30.34 -40.94 -5.74
N ARG A 546 29.02 -40.78 -5.92
CA ARG A 546 28.10 -41.87 -6.28
C ARG A 546 26.81 -41.31 -6.89
N ALA A 547 26.51 -41.76 -8.10
CA ALA A 547 25.22 -41.74 -8.79
C ALA A 547 25.14 -43.09 -9.57
N PRO A 548 24.07 -43.42 -10.29
CA PRO A 548 22.64 -43.51 -9.94
C PRO A 548 22.06 -44.91 -10.27
N SER A 549 20.81 -45.21 -9.92
CA SER A 549 20.08 -46.41 -10.37
C SER A 549 18.99 -46.08 -11.41
N LYS A 550 18.95 -46.90 -12.47
CA LYS A 550 18.02 -46.88 -13.63
C LYS A 550 16.93 -47.95 -13.47
N GLN A 551 15.73 -47.68 -14.00
CA GLN A 551 14.82 -48.61 -14.74
C GLN A 551 13.92 -47.69 -15.62
N GLN A 552 14.13 -47.55 -16.95
CA GLN A 552 13.62 -48.33 -18.11
C GLN A 552 12.08 -48.49 -18.10
N HIS A 553 11.29 -48.00 -19.07
CA HIS A 553 11.21 -48.35 -20.51
C HIS A 553 10.52 -47.20 -21.32
N GLN A 554 11.08 -46.79 -22.48
CA GLN A 554 10.54 -46.95 -23.87
C GLN A 554 9.17 -46.27 -24.13
N GLN A 555 8.97 -45.36 -25.10
CA GLN A 555 9.40 -45.32 -26.52
C GLN A 555 9.44 -43.87 -27.06
N GLN A 556 10.44 -43.58 -27.90
CA GLN A 556 10.53 -42.42 -28.79
C GLN A 556 10.72 -42.94 -30.23
N LYS A 557 10.03 -42.33 -31.20
CA LYS A 557 10.46 -42.09 -32.60
C LYS A 557 9.72 -40.81 -33.06
N GLN A 558 10.42 -39.72 -33.42
CA GLN A 558 10.98 -39.38 -34.75
C GLN A 558 9.87 -39.34 -35.83
N ASN A 559 9.70 -38.33 -36.70
CA ASN A 559 10.61 -37.36 -37.29
C ASN A 559 9.84 -36.16 -37.89
N ALA A 560 10.62 -35.16 -38.31
CA ALA A 560 10.23 -33.90 -38.92
C ALA A 560 9.80 -33.98 -40.41
N GLU A 561 9.34 -32.82 -40.89
CA GLU A 561 9.21 -32.33 -42.28
C GLU A 561 8.04 -32.81 -43.16
N HIS A 562 7.11 -31.87 -43.45
CA HIS A 562 6.72 -31.55 -44.83
C HIS A 562 6.09 -30.15 -44.93
N ALA A 563 6.56 -29.41 -45.92
CA ALA A 563 6.10 -28.08 -46.32
C ALA A 563 4.84 -28.16 -47.18
N ALA A 564 3.96 -27.15 -47.10
CA ALA A 564 3.16 -26.59 -48.21
C ALA A 564 2.24 -25.43 -47.74
N THR A 565 2.51 -24.23 -48.22
CA THR A 565 1.54 -23.17 -48.60
C THR A 565 0.78 -23.61 -49.88
N PRO A 566 -0.26 -22.91 -50.43
CA PRO A 566 -1.11 -21.76 -50.03
C PRO A 566 -2.63 -22.12 -50.31
N PRO A 567 -3.63 -21.22 -50.60
CA PRO A 567 -3.66 -19.76 -50.71
C PRO A 567 -4.84 -19.01 -50.07
N ALA A 568 -4.70 -17.68 -50.17
CA ALA A 568 -5.68 -16.65 -49.91
C ALA A 568 -6.89 -16.70 -50.86
N ASP A 569 -8.03 -16.17 -50.41
CA ASP A 569 -9.03 -15.56 -51.27
C ASP A 569 -9.56 -14.26 -50.63
N GLN A 570 -9.66 -13.24 -51.49
CA GLN A 570 -10.24 -11.93 -51.26
C GLN A 570 -11.77 -11.96 -51.50
N ILE A 571 -12.40 -10.78 -51.38
CA ILE A 571 -13.80 -10.41 -51.69
C ILE A 571 -14.73 -10.59 -50.48
N GLY A 572 -15.50 -9.60 -50.02
CA GLY A 572 -15.78 -8.25 -50.48
C GLY A 572 -16.87 -7.68 -49.56
N THR A 573 -16.89 -6.36 -49.39
CA THR A 573 -18.01 -5.62 -48.77
C THR A 573 -19.30 -5.80 -49.57
N PRO A 574 -20.46 -5.71 -48.90
CA PRO A 574 -21.50 -4.83 -49.44
C PRO A 574 -22.06 -3.84 -48.41
N ARG A 575 -22.34 -2.63 -48.91
CA ARG A 575 -23.08 -1.56 -48.27
C ARG A 575 -24.60 -1.86 -48.25
N HIS A 576 -25.23 -1.39 -47.16
CA HIS A 576 -26.59 -0.86 -46.98
C HIS A 576 -27.82 -1.60 -47.53
N ILE A 577 -28.76 -1.96 -46.63
CA ILE A 577 -30.20 -1.60 -46.75
C ILE A 577 -30.78 -1.36 -45.34
N ASN A 578 -31.44 -0.20 -45.16
CA ASN A 578 -32.32 0.13 -44.04
C ASN A 578 -33.63 -0.66 -44.14
N GLY A 579 -34.10 -1.25 -43.03
CA GLY A 579 -35.44 -1.81 -42.92
C GLY A 579 -35.93 -1.76 -41.47
N ASN A 580 -36.91 -0.90 -41.21
CA ASN A 580 -37.63 -0.76 -39.95
C ASN A 580 -38.28 -2.08 -39.51
N GLY A 581 -38.11 -2.44 -38.24
CA GLY A 581 -38.88 -3.48 -37.56
C GLY A 581 -38.78 -3.34 -36.04
N HIS A 582 -39.82 -2.78 -35.43
CA HIS A 582 -39.94 -2.61 -33.98
C HIS A 582 -40.11 -3.97 -33.25
N GLY A 583 -39.38 -4.16 -32.15
CA GLY A 583 -39.84 -4.90 -30.97
C GLY A 583 -39.69 -6.42 -30.92
N ASN A 584 -38.46 -6.96 -30.78
CA ASN A 584 -38.24 -8.23 -30.04
C ASN A 584 -36.77 -8.60 -29.68
N SER A 585 -35.76 -7.74 -29.93
CA SER A 585 -34.35 -8.16 -29.90
C SER A 585 -33.70 -8.27 -28.51
N SER A 586 -34.20 -7.61 -27.46
CA SER A 586 -33.56 -7.69 -26.13
C SER A 586 -33.89 -8.97 -25.35
N SER A 587 -35.07 -9.55 -25.56
CA SER A 587 -35.50 -10.78 -24.85
C SER A 587 -34.71 -12.00 -25.31
N ASN A 588 -34.31 -12.06 -26.58
CA ASN A 588 -33.60 -13.19 -27.17
C ASN A 588 -32.13 -13.25 -26.72
N VAL A 589 -31.46 -12.09 -26.62
CA VAL A 589 -30.07 -11.99 -26.14
C VAL A 589 -29.95 -12.41 -24.66
N GLU A 590 -30.94 -12.09 -23.84
CA GLU A 590 -30.95 -12.46 -22.43
C GLU A 590 -31.27 -13.97 -22.23
N LYS A 591 -32.18 -14.53 -23.03
CA LYS A 591 -32.46 -15.97 -23.06
C LYS A 591 -31.22 -16.78 -23.46
N ASP A 592 -30.51 -16.37 -24.51
CA ASP A 592 -29.27 -17.02 -24.96
C ASP A 592 -28.17 -16.99 -23.89
N ARG A 593 -28.09 -15.89 -23.13
CA ARG A 593 -27.16 -15.78 -22.00
C ARG A 593 -27.53 -16.75 -20.86
N LYS A 594 -28.82 -16.92 -20.57
CA LYS A 594 -29.32 -17.88 -19.56
C LYS A 594 -29.06 -19.33 -19.98
N ILE A 595 -29.30 -19.68 -21.25
CA ILE A 595 -29.00 -21.01 -21.81
C ILE A 595 -27.50 -21.33 -21.67
N ARG A 596 -26.61 -20.40 -22.04
CA ARG A 596 -25.14 -20.60 -21.90
C ARG A 596 -24.72 -20.76 -20.44
N SER A 597 -25.32 -20.01 -19.54
CA SER A 597 -25.05 -20.08 -18.10
C SER A 597 -25.46 -21.44 -17.50
N VAL A 598 -26.66 -21.92 -17.81
CA VAL A 598 -27.17 -23.22 -17.31
C VAL A 598 -26.38 -24.38 -17.92
N ALA A 599 -26.03 -24.31 -19.21
CA ALA A 599 -25.18 -25.32 -19.86
C ALA A 599 -23.78 -25.42 -19.21
N LYS A 600 -23.19 -24.29 -18.81
CA LYS A 600 -21.91 -24.28 -18.08
C LYS A 600 -22.02 -24.97 -16.72
N LYS A 601 -23.08 -24.69 -15.95
CA LYS A 601 -23.33 -25.35 -14.65
C LYS A 601 -23.47 -26.87 -14.79
N LEU A 602 -24.18 -27.35 -15.82
CA LEU A 602 -24.31 -28.78 -16.11
C LEU A 602 -22.97 -29.43 -16.52
N SER A 603 -22.11 -28.71 -17.25
CA SER A 603 -20.75 -29.17 -17.56
C SER A 603 -19.89 -29.33 -16.31
N ASP A 604 -19.97 -28.38 -15.38
CA ASP A 604 -19.25 -28.44 -14.12
C ASP A 604 -19.73 -29.59 -13.22
N ILE A 605 -21.05 -29.86 -13.18
CA ILE A 605 -21.62 -31.03 -12.49
C ILE A 605 -21.13 -32.34 -13.10
N LYS A 606 -21.04 -32.44 -14.44
CA LYS A 606 -20.50 -33.62 -15.11
C LYS A 606 -19.04 -33.91 -14.71
N LYS A 607 -18.23 -32.86 -14.52
CA LYS A 607 -16.84 -32.99 -14.03
C LYS A 607 -16.80 -33.42 -12.56
N LEU A 608 -17.71 -32.90 -11.73
CA LEU A 608 -17.80 -33.31 -10.32
C LEU A 608 -18.21 -34.79 -10.19
N LYS A 609 -19.16 -35.28 -10.99
CA LYS A 609 -19.52 -36.71 -11.04
C LYS A 609 -18.38 -37.60 -11.53
N ALA A 610 -17.60 -37.14 -12.51
CA ALA A 610 -16.43 -37.88 -12.98
C ALA A 610 -15.37 -38.04 -11.87
N ARG A 611 -15.14 -36.99 -11.07
CA ARG A 611 -14.26 -37.02 -9.89
C ARG A 611 -14.80 -37.92 -8.78
N GLN A 612 -16.11 -37.89 -8.53
CA GLN A 612 -16.77 -38.79 -7.59
C GLN A 612 -16.61 -40.27 -8.00
N ASN A 613 -16.76 -40.58 -9.30
CA ASN A 613 -16.57 -41.92 -9.84
C ASN A 613 -15.11 -42.38 -9.83
N GLN A 614 -14.16 -41.45 -9.73
CA GLN A 614 -12.73 -41.74 -9.53
C GLN A 614 -12.37 -41.97 -8.06
N GLY A 615 -13.36 -41.99 -7.15
CA GLY A 615 -13.16 -42.25 -5.72
C GLY A 615 -12.77 -41.02 -4.90
N GLU A 616 -12.84 -39.81 -5.48
CA GLU A 616 -12.52 -38.57 -4.78
C GLU A 616 -13.64 -38.17 -3.81
N THR A 617 -13.29 -37.84 -2.57
CA THR A 617 -14.26 -37.36 -1.57
C THR A 617 -14.63 -35.91 -1.84
N LEU A 618 -15.89 -35.64 -2.18
CA LEU A 618 -16.38 -34.29 -2.50
C LEU A 618 -16.88 -33.56 -1.25
N GLU A 619 -16.67 -32.24 -1.22
CA GLU A 619 -17.20 -31.37 -0.16
C GLU A 619 -18.74 -31.26 -0.23
N LEU A 620 -19.39 -30.92 0.90
CA LEU A 620 -20.85 -30.82 1.02
C LEU A 620 -21.47 -29.84 -0.01
N ASN A 621 -20.77 -28.74 -0.31
CA ASN A 621 -21.16 -27.76 -1.32
C ASN A 621 -21.12 -28.32 -2.77
N GLN A 622 -20.25 -29.29 -3.06
CA GLN A 622 -20.09 -29.94 -4.36
C GLN A 622 -21.12 -31.04 -4.54
N LEU A 623 -21.41 -31.79 -3.47
CA LEU A 623 -22.51 -32.77 -3.43
C LEU A 623 -23.86 -32.09 -3.66
N HIS A 624 -24.11 -30.95 -3.01
CA HIS A 624 -25.34 -30.18 -3.21
C HIS A 624 -25.45 -29.63 -4.65
N LYS A 625 -24.32 -29.30 -5.32
CA LYS A 625 -24.35 -28.94 -6.75
C LYS A 625 -24.74 -30.11 -7.65
N ILE A 626 -24.32 -31.33 -7.32
CA ILE A 626 -24.71 -32.55 -8.03
C ILE A 626 -26.20 -32.84 -7.84
N GLU A 627 -26.72 -32.66 -6.63
CA GLU A 627 -28.15 -32.81 -6.29
C GLU A 627 -29.04 -31.87 -7.13
N MET A 628 -28.57 -30.65 -7.38
CA MET A 628 -29.29 -29.63 -8.15
C MET A 628 -29.30 -29.85 -9.68
N GLU A 629 -28.67 -30.91 -10.18
CA GLU A 629 -28.58 -31.23 -11.61
C GLU A 629 -29.96 -31.36 -12.28
N GLY A 630 -30.90 -32.05 -11.61
CA GLY A 630 -32.26 -32.25 -12.14
C GLY A 630 -32.96 -30.93 -12.42
N ARG A 631 -32.83 -29.97 -11.49
CA ARG A 631 -33.41 -28.62 -11.61
C ARG A 631 -32.81 -27.83 -12.77
N TYR A 632 -31.49 -27.93 -12.99
CA TYR A 632 -30.83 -27.27 -14.12
C TYR A 632 -31.17 -27.90 -15.47
N LEU A 633 -31.43 -29.22 -15.52
CA LEU A 633 -31.90 -29.89 -16.73
C LEU A 633 -33.33 -29.47 -17.09
N GLU A 634 -34.21 -29.34 -16.10
CA GLU A 634 -35.57 -28.81 -16.29
C GLU A 634 -35.55 -27.33 -16.73
N GLU A 635 -34.73 -26.50 -16.09
CA GLU A 635 -34.54 -25.10 -16.48
C GLU A 635 -34.02 -24.98 -17.92
N LEU A 636 -33.07 -25.82 -18.32
CA LEU A 636 -32.56 -25.85 -19.70
C LEU A 636 -33.62 -26.31 -20.70
N ARG A 637 -34.48 -27.28 -20.33
CA ARG A 637 -35.60 -27.72 -21.18
C ARG A 637 -36.65 -26.62 -21.33
N ALA A 638 -37.03 -25.95 -20.25
CA ALA A 638 -38.01 -24.85 -20.29
C ALA A 638 -37.50 -23.66 -21.12
N LEU A 639 -36.21 -23.33 -21.02
CA LEU A 639 -35.58 -22.29 -21.83
C LEU A 639 -35.48 -22.66 -23.32
N LYS A 640 -35.47 -23.96 -23.66
CA LYS A 640 -35.45 -24.45 -25.05
C LYS A 640 -36.84 -24.68 -25.65
N LEU A 641 -37.85 -25.00 -24.84
CA LEU A 641 -39.25 -25.16 -25.30
C LEU A 641 -39.98 -23.83 -25.50
N SER A 642 -39.47 -22.75 -24.92
CA SER A 642 -39.99 -21.38 -25.09
C SER A 642 -39.38 -20.63 -26.28
N ALA A 643 -38.92 -21.40 -27.29
CA ALA A 643 -38.24 -20.96 -28.50
C ALA A 643 -39.15 -21.07 -29.73
#